data_AF-A0A5C5TEF9-F1
#
_entry.id   AF-A0A5C5TEF9-F1
#
_cell.length_a   1.000
_cell.length_b   1.000
_cell.length_c   1.000
_cell.angle_alpha   90.00
_cell.angle_beta   90.00
_cell.angle_gamma   90.00
#
_symmetry.space_group_name_H-M   'P 1'
#
loop_
_entity.id
_entity.type
_entity.pdbx_description
1 polymer ?
#
loop_
_entity_poly.entity_id
_entity_poly.type
_entity_poly.pdbx_seq_one_letter_code
_entity_poly.pdbx_strand_id
1 'polypeptide(L)'
;MNKPLDTYRSKRNFAKTPEPAGEPRAAPDGHTYVIQKHAARRMHYDFRLELGGVLKSWAVPEGPSLVPDKKRLAVHVEDHPLEYGAFEGVIPKGEYGAGTVMVWDRGTWTPEFDPDFGYRKGHLRFRLDGEKLKGEWHLVRMARKPREKQDAWLLIKSKDAAARAADAPDILTEMPLSAATGRDIDAISRDHDRVWSSRQGEITPPAAAQRPRKRKPVVDPASIRKAKAGAMPEWVEPCLPSTVEKAPAGDGWVHEIKYDGYRVQARIEKGRATLLTRQGLDWTDRYPGVAPAIAALPVTSALIDGEIVVQTDAGVASFTALVEALKSGASNFVFYAFDLLHLDGYDLRAASLVERKAALQKIIVADGENGRVRFSEHIAGDGNTIFQHASRLGLEGIISKTASAPYQSGRVKTWLKVKTTQTGDFVVAGFMPSSLDSQAVGALVLGEYVGGKLVPSGHCGSGFSVSNGRALWQRLNPMRTKTAPMKDETATAKGVRWVTPTVVVDVEYRGRTRSNLIRHAVFRAVIEDKAPTDAQRAAAEPASAPARKPREAAPLVRLTNPGRLLWPEQGITKQGLADFYTEIADWILPHIAGRPLSLLRCPGGITEQCFFQKHRWAGLSDGVRLVPIPGDDEPMLAINDLAGLLELVQAGVLEIHPWGATADQPALPDRVTIDLDPGDGVPWERVIEAAFDVRRWLQKYHLQSFVKTTGGKGLHVVFPVTPQADWDSVKSFAQQIAEAMAAERPDRYVANMAKRVRQGRIYVDYLRNGMGATAVAAYSTRARAGAAVSTPLTWDEIGPGIRANHFTVANLPKRLTFLDRDPWEGFASLEQALPDTVTSATVPSKSDLATYWKAVATEALAHLARRPLTLVRHEKGETFYHQSRPLPPIPKAVHQLRIKKREGGEGTRLWVDSLEGLLGLVDMDVIEIHPWGATVDQIERPDMLVFGLDPGDGVDWGFVIETARRMRTLLDSEGLESWPKLTGGKGVHIMVPVEPDLDWNETHLYSRDLAERLAATAPERYVTAAAYDKRPGRLFIDWLCNSRGKTAVGAYSPRARPGFPIAAPISWEQLEQGMRSNAFTIFQPPPRRK
;
A
#
# COMPACT_ATOMS: atom_id res chain seq x y z
N MET A 1 33.74 15.89 -19.83
CA MET A 1 33.17 15.59 -18.49
C MET A 1 34.35 15.22 -17.60
N ASN A 2 34.57 15.95 -16.49
CA ASN A 2 35.66 15.61 -15.54
C ASN A 2 35.45 14.19 -15.01
N LYS A 3 36.52 13.40 -14.89
CA LYS A 3 36.41 12.08 -14.27
C LYS A 3 36.22 12.30 -12.75
N PRO A 4 35.31 11.56 -12.08
CA PRO A 4 34.95 11.80 -10.68
C PRO A 4 36.13 11.88 -9.69
N LEU A 5 37.23 11.18 -9.97
CA LEU A 5 38.41 11.06 -9.09
C LEU A 5 39.56 12.03 -9.40
N ASP A 6 39.43 12.92 -10.39
CA ASP A 6 40.55 13.78 -10.83
C ASP A 6 41.04 14.72 -9.71
N THR A 7 40.12 15.27 -8.92
CA THR A 7 40.45 16.13 -7.77
C THR A 7 41.08 15.32 -6.63
N TYR A 8 40.69 14.06 -6.46
CA TYR A 8 41.31 13.18 -5.46
C TYR A 8 42.76 12.90 -5.84
N ARG A 9 42.99 12.47 -7.08
CA ARG A 9 44.32 12.12 -7.59
C ARG A 9 45.27 13.32 -7.66
N SER A 10 44.79 14.51 -8.01
CA SER A 10 45.64 15.71 -8.10
C SER A 10 46.15 16.22 -6.75
N LYS A 11 45.50 15.84 -5.65
CA LYS A 11 45.87 16.24 -4.29
C LYS A 11 46.86 15.29 -3.60
N ARG A 12 47.10 14.08 -4.12
CA ARG A 12 47.96 13.06 -3.49
C ARG A 12 49.21 12.79 -4.31
N ASN A 13 50.32 12.51 -3.63
CA ASN A 13 51.48 11.88 -4.24
C ASN A 13 51.52 10.38 -3.85
N PHE A 14 51.01 9.51 -4.71
CA PHE A 14 50.92 8.06 -4.45
C PHE A 14 52.28 7.34 -4.34
N ALA A 15 53.40 8.02 -4.64
CA ALA A 15 54.74 7.51 -4.31
C ALA A 15 55.11 7.72 -2.83
N LYS A 16 54.36 8.57 -2.12
CA LYS A 16 54.60 8.94 -0.71
C LYS A 16 53.45 8.54 0.21
N THR A 17 52.19 8.69 -0.23
CA THR A 17 51.03 8.31 0.58
C THR A 17 50.67 6.82 0.38
N PRO A 18 50.30 6.09 1.46
CA PRO A 18 49.77 4.72 1.36
C PRO A 18 48.29 4.66 0.92
N GLU A 19 47.69 5.78 0.54
CA GLU A 19 46.30 5.83 0.06
C GLU A 19 46.15 5.15 -1.33
N PRO A 20 45.03 4.45 -1.60
CA PRO A 20 44.79 3.84 -2.91
C PRO A 20 44.53 4.89 -4.01
N ALA A 21 45.11 4.69 -5.21
CA ALA A 21 44.87 5.56 -6.37
C ALA A 21 43.52 5.32 -7.07
N GLY A 22 42.91 4.15 -6.83
CA GLY A 22 41.65 3.66 -7.39
C GLY A 22 41.75 3.22 -8.85
N GLU A 23 41.21 2.05 -9.21
CA GLU A 23 41.09 1.63 -10.62
C GLU A 23 39.69 1.93 -11.18
N PRO A 24 39.54 2.20 -12.49
CA PRO A 24 38.22 2.30 -13.11
C PRO A 24 37.58 0.91 -13.13
N ARG A 25 36.63 0.64 -12.22
CA ARG A 25 35.75 -0.55 -12.29
C ARG A 25 34.40 -0.16 -12.89
N ALA A 26 33.80 -1.08 -13.65
CA ALA A 26 32.39 -1.00 -14.01
C ALA A 26 31.55 -1.09 -12.73
N ALA A 27 30.56 -0.21 -12.58
CA ALA A 27 29.77 -0.09 -11.35
C ALA A 27 28.95 -1.36 -11.08
N PRO A 28 29.18 -2.07 -9.95
CA PRO A 28 28.15 -2.91 -9.36
C PRO A 28 27.08 -2.00 -8.70
N ASP A 29 25.88 -2.51 -8.49
CA ASP A 29 24.83 -1.89 -7.67
C ASP A 29 25.21 -1.94 -6.16
N GLY A 30 26.35 -1.34 -5.81
CA GLY A 30 26.87 -1.30 -4.46
C GLY A 30 26.23 -0.16 -3.66
N HIS A 31 25.62 -0.50 -2.53
CA HIS A 31 25.18 0.47 -1.53
C HIS A 31 26.03 0.36 -0.26
N THR A 32 27.37 0.42 -0.39
CA THR A 32 28.24 0.40 0.79
C THR A 32 28.36 1.78 1.44
N TYR A 33 28.54 1.81 2.75
CA TYR A 33 28.92 3.03 3.48
C TYR A 33 30.09 2.75 4.43
N VAL A 34 30.83 3.82 4.73
CA VAL A 34 31.93 3.78 5.69
C VAL A 34 32.01 5.10 6.44
N ILE A 35 32.44 5.03 7.69
CA ILE A 35 32.84 6.19 8.49
C ILE A 35 34.28 6.00 8.93
N GLN A 36 35.14 6.94 8.55
CA GLN A 36 36.54 6.93 8.96
C GLN A 36 36.81 8.02 10.00
N LYS A 37 37.36 7.66 11.16
CA LYS A 37 37.84 8.62 12.15
C LYS A 37 39.24 9.06 11.75
N HIS A 38 39.44 10.37 11.61
CA HIS A 38 40.66 10.94 11.04
C HIS A 38 41.32 11.92 12.02
N ALA A 39 42.47 11.52 12.56
CA ALA A 39 43.35 12.33 13.40
C ALA A 39 44.29 13.21 12.55
N ALA A 40 43.70 14.12 11.77
CA ALA A 40 44.43 15.16 11.04
C ALA A 40 44.77 16.35 11.95
N ARG A 41 45.00 17.55 11.39
CA ARG A 41 45.16 18.80 12.18
C ARG A 41 44.05 19.02 13.21
N ARG A 42 42.84 18.57 12.90
CA ARG A 42 41.69 18.48 13.82
C ARG A 42 41.05 17.11 13.65
N MET A 43 40.69 16.48 14.76
CA MET A 43 39.95 15.21 14.75
C MET A 43 38.58 15.43 14.11
N HIS A 44 38.21 14.56 13.18
CA HIS A 44 36.88 14.54 12.55
C HIS A 44 36.53 13.12 12.10
N TYR A 45 35.29 12.93 11.66
CA TYR A 45 34.80 11.68 11.09
C TYR A 45 34.36 11.90 9.65
N ASP A 46 34.98 11.21 8.71
CA ASP A 46 34.59 11.24 7.31
C ASP A 46 33.46 10.25 7.08
N PHE A 47 32.24 10.75 6.86
CA PHE A 47 31.06 9.97 6.47
C PHE A 47 31.05 9.79 4.95
N ARG A 48 30.92 8.55 4.46
CA ARG A 48 31.02 8.26 3.03
C ARG A 48 29.96 7.27 2.55
N LEU A 49 29.34 7.58 1.41
CA LEU A 49 28.35 6.74 0.73
C LEU A 49 28.85 6.36 -0.67
N GLU A 50 28.75 5.09 -1.03
CA GLU A 50 28.92 4.65 -2.41
C GLU A 50 27.76 5.14 -3.28
N LEU A 51 28.06 6.02 -4.25
CA LEU A 51 27.09 6.53 -5.23
C LEU A 51 27.81 6.93 -6.52
N GLY A 52 27.34 6.38 -7.65
CA GLY A 52 27.93 6.66 -8.97
C GLY A 52 29.34 6.08 -9.16
N GLY A 53 29.63 4.93 -8.54
CA GLY A 53 30.92 4.23 -8.65
C GLY A 53 32.07 4.85 -7.85
N VAL A 54 31.77 5.79 -6.94
CA VAL A 54 32.72 6.46 -6.06
C VAL A 54 32.14 6.63 -4.65
N LEU A 55 32.99 6.93 -3.67
CA LEU A 55 32.57 7.33 -2.33
C LEU A 55 32.34 8.85 -2.26
N LYS A 56 31.07 9.27 -2.25
CA LYS A 56 30.68 10.64 -1.90
C LYS A 56 31.00 10.87 -0.43
N SER A 57 31.68 11.96 -0.11
CA SER A 57 32.41 12.08 1.16
C SER A 57 32.14 13.41 1.88
N TRP A 58 31.92 13.33 3.19
CA TRP A 58 31.67 14.48 4.05
C TRP A 58 32.46 14.41 5.35
N ALA A 59 33.21 15.47 5.66
CA ALA A 59 33.88 15.60 6.94
C ALA A 59 32.88 16.09 8.01
N VAL A 60 32.70 15.30 9.07
CA VAL A 60 31.79 15.56 10.20
C VAL A 60 32.65 15.82 11.46
N PRO A 61 32.93 17.09 11.82
CA PRO A 61 33.90 17.42 12.89
C PRO A 61 33.55 16.81 14.25
N GLU A 62 32.27 16.81 14.61
CA GLU A 62 31.77 16.28 15.88
C GLU A 62 31.33 14.81 15.79
N GLY A 63 31.52 14.18 14.63
CA GLY A 63 31.05 12.82 14.35
C GLY A 63 29.53 12.66 14.32
N PRO A 64 29.03 11.46 13.93
CA PRO A 64 27.60 11.15 13.94
C PRO A 64 27.01 11.20 15.36
N SER A 65 25.71 11.44 15.48
CA SER A 65 24.98 11.33 16.75
C SER A 65 23.76 10.45 16.57
N LEU A 66 23.50 9.54 17.53
CA LEU A 66 22.26 8.77 17.57
C LEU A 66 21.09 9.57 18.18
N VAL A 67 21.32 10.79 18.66
CA VAL A 67 20.28 11.67 19.19
C VAL A 67 19.68 12.50 18.04
N PRO A 68 18.39 12.33 17.70
CA PRO A 68 17.79 12.97 16.53
C PRO A 68 17.86 14.51 16.54
N ASP A 69 17.80 15.12 17.72
CA ASP A 69 17.82 16.57 17.87
C ASP A 69 19.26 17.16 17.77
N LYS A 70 20.31 16.32 17.76
CA LYS A 70 21.72 16.73 17.59
C LYS A 70 22.12 16.66 16.10
N LYS A 71 21.80 17.70 15.34
CA LYS A 71 22.18 17.84 13.93
C LYS A 71 23.69 18.08 13.79
N ARG A 72 24.37 17.28 12.98
CA ARG A 72 25.83 17.34 12.83
C ARG A 72 26.20 18.00 11.51
N LEU A 73 27.08 19.01 11.56
CA LEU A 73 27.63 19.63 10.35
C LEU A 73 28.47 18.60 9.59
N ALA A 74 28.20 18.46 8.29
CA ALA A 74 28.88 17.55 7.37
C ALA A 74 29.36 18.34 6.16
N VAL A 75 30.67 18.57 6.04
CA VAL A 75 31.25 19.41 4.98
C VAL A 75 31.65 18.53 3.81
N HIS A 76 31.10 18.78 2.62
CA HIS A 76 31.40 17.95 1.44
C HIS A 76 32.85 18.14 0.98
N VAL A 77 33.58 17.03 0.82
CA VAL A 77 34.97 16.98 0.33
C VAL A 77 35.02 16.30 -1.05
N GLU A 78 36.22 16.08 -1.61
CA GLU A 78 36.33 15.38 -2.89
C GLU A 78 35.82 13.93 -2.82
N ASP A 79 35.40 13.39 -3.96
CA ASP A 79 35.02 11.97 -4.10
C ASP A 79 36.25 11.07 -3.92
N HIS A 80 36.07 9.91 -3.28
CA HIS A 80 37.16 8.96 -3.04
C HIS A 80 36.93 7.66 -3.83
N PRO A 81 38.01 6.92 -4.18
CA PRO A 81 37.87 5.62 -4.81
C PRO A 81 37.25 4.61 -3.83
N LEU A 82 36.51 3.61 -4.33
CA LEU A 82 35.81 2.63 -3.48
C LEU A 82 36.79 1.87 -2.57
N GLU A 83 37.99 1.58 -3.05
CA GLU A 83 39.04 0.90 -2.29
C GLU A 83 39.51 1.71 -1.07
N TYR A 84 39.28 3.04 -1.06
CA TYR A 84 39.58 3.90 0.08
C TYR A 84 38.72 3.58 1.29
N GLY A 85 37.52 3.03 1.10
CA GLY A 85 36.65 2.67 2.22
C GLY A 85 37.20 1.57 3.13
N ALA A 86 38.17 0.79 2.64
CA ALA A 86 38.87 -0.21 3.44
C ALA A 86 40.19 0.31 4.04
N PHE A 87 40.61 1.54 3.74
CA PHE A 87 41.89 2.08 4.17
C PHE A 87 41.90 2.46 5.66
N GLU A 88 42.83 1.87 6.40
CA GLU A 88 43.21 2.21 7.77
C GLU A 88 44.74 2.27 7.86
N GLY A 89 45.28 3.35 8.44
CA GLY A 89 46.72 3.60 8.52
C GLY A 89 47.12 5.06 8.71
N VAL A 90 48.41 5.37 8.60
CA VAL A 90 48.98 6.71 8.81
C VAL A 90 49.35 7.38 7.48
N ILE A 91 48.79 8.56 7.22
CA ILE A 91 49.16 9.42 6.09
C ILE A 91 50.37 10.28 6.50
N PRO A 92 51.52 10.21 5.80
CA PRO A 92 52.76 10.86 6.21
C PRO A 92 52.67 12.38 6.35
N LYS A 93 53.46 12.94 7.28
CA LYS A 93 53.56 14.39 7.49
C LYS A 93 54.01 15.10 6.21
N GLY A 94 53.26 16.11 5.78
CA GLY A 94 53.52 16.89 4.57
C GLY A 94 52.65 16.47 3.37
N GLU A 95 52.00 15.31 3.43
CA GLU A 95 51.01 14.91 2.43
C GLU A 95 49.63 15.53 2.73
N TYR A 96 48.79 15.63 1.70
CA TYR A 96 47.41 16.12 1.85
C TYR A 96 46.59 15.17 2.72
N GLY A 97 46.04 15.68 3.82
CA GLY A 97 45.34 14.84 4.79
C GLY A 97 46.26 14.12 5.77
N ALA A 98 47.50 14.57 5.97
CA ALA A 98 48.42 13.98 6.96
C ALA A 98 47.76 13.76 8.33
N GLY A 99 47.89 12.55 8.86
CA GLY A 99 47.20 12.09 10.07
C GLY A 99 46.90 10.59 10.05
N THR A 100 46.41 10.09 11.18
CA THR A 100 46.00 8.68 11.32
C THR A 100 44.53 8.52 10.92
N VAL A 101 44.23 7.56 10.04
CA VAL A 101 42.89 7.22 9.57
C VAL A 101 42.50 5.85 10.12
N MET A 102 41.34 5.77 10.79
CA MET A 102 40.74 4.54 11.32
C MET A 102 39.39 4.29 10.66
N VAL A 103 39.08 3.05 10.29
CA VAL A 103 37.71 2.66 9.88
C VAL A 103 36.85 2.52 11.14
N TRP A 104 36.11 3.57 11.48
CA TRP A 104 35.32 3.63 12.71
C TRP A 104 34.00 2.88 12.59
N ASP A 105 33.33 2.92 11.44
CA ASP A 105 32.11 2.15 11.17
C ASP A 105 32.04 1.76 9.69
N ARG A 106 31.34 0.68 9.37
CA ARG A 106 31.15 0.19 8.00
C ARG A 106 29.87 -0.64 7.90
N GLY A 107 29.29 -0.66 6.70
CA GLY A 107 28.11 -1.47 6.43
C GLY A 107 27.49 -1.18 5.07
N THR A 108 26.18 -1.38 5.00
CA THR A 108 25.39 -1.03 3.82
C THR A 108 24.43 0.10 4.13
N TRP A 109 24.07 0.87 3.11
CA TRP A 109 23.02 1.85 3.18
C TRP A 109 21.88 1.45 2.22
N THR A 110 20.68 1.93 2.47
CA THR A 110 19.53 1.75 1.55
C THR A 110 18.88 3.10 1.36
N PRO A 111 18.88 3.66 0.14
CA PRO A 111 18.19 4.92 -0.12
C PRO A 111 16.67 4.73 -0.06
N GLU A 112 15.95 5.72 0.49
CA GLU A 112 14.46 5.67 0.52
C GLU A 112 13.82 6.01 -0.84
N PHE A 113 14.57 6.64 -1.74
CA PHE A 113 14.16 7.04 -3.10
C PHE A 113 15.39 7.19 -4.00
N ASP A 114 15.23 7.56 -5.27
CA ASP A 114 16.36 7.77 -6.21
C ASP A 114 17.51 8.60 -5.59
N PRO A 115 18.67 7.98 -5.29
CA PRO A 115 19.76 8.63 -4.59
C PRO A 115 20.47 9.68 -5.45
N ASP A 116 20.52 9.51 -6.78
CA ASP A 116 21.10 10.50 -7.70
C ASP A 116 20.23 11.77 -7.77
N PHE A 117 18.92 11.61 -7.73
CA PHE A 117 17.99 12.73 -7.59
C PHE A 117 18.15 13.43 -6.23
N GLY A 118 18.18 12.67 -5.13
CA GLY A 118 18.31 13.22 -3.77
C GLY A 118 19.62 13.98 -3.55
N TYR A 119 20.73 13.42 -4.01
CA TYR A 119 22.03 14.07 -3.93
C TYR A 119 22.06 15.40 -4.71
N ARG A 120 21.50 15.44 -5.93
CA ARG A 120 21.39 16.66 -6.76
C ARG A 120 20.48 17.72 -6.14
N LYS A 121 19.36 17.31 -5.54
CA LYS A 121 18.42 18.21 -4.86
C LYS A 121 18.92 18.69 -3.49
N GLY A 122 19.99 18.08 -2.96
CA GLY A 122 20.55 18.44 -1.67
C GLY A 122 19.77 17.86 -0.48
N HIS A 123 19.09 16.73 -0.66
CA HIS A 123 18.47 16.00 0.44
C HIS A 123 18.52 14.51 0.13
N LEU A 124 19.31 13.75 0.90
CA LEU A 124 19.33 12.29 0.89
C LEU A 124 18.64 11.76 2.13
N ARG A 125 17.76 10.77 1.96
CA ARG A 125 17.17 9.99 3.05
C ARG A 125 17.51 8.53 2.84
N PHE A 126 18.05 7.91 3.88
CA PHE A 126 18.57 6.56 3.77
C PHE A 126 18.59 5.85 5.11
N ARG A 127 18.57 4.52 5.05
CA ARG A 127 18.81 3.64 6.21
C ARG A 127 20.24 3.17 6.20
N LEU A 128 20.92 3.20 7.34
CA LEU A 128 22.21 2.55 7.57
C LEU A 128 21.98 1.21 8.26
N ASP A 129 22.72 0.20 7.82
CA ASP A 129 22.89 -1.07 8.50
C ASP A 129 24.39 -1.38 8.56
N GLY A 130 25.05 -0.85 9.60
CA GLY A 130 26.44 -1.14 9.89
C GLY A 130 26.68 -1.62 11.31
N GLU A 131 27.96 -1.79 11.63
CA GLU A 131 28.39 -2.38 12.89
C GLU A 131 28.02 -1.50 14.09
N LYS A 132 28.06 -0.17 13.92
CA LYS A 132 27.72 0.81 14.98
C LYS A 132 26.46 1.60 14.69
N LEU A 133 26.35 2.18 13.51
CA LEU A 133 25.18 2.99 13.15
C LEU A 133 24.12 2.15 12.46
N LYS A 134 22.89 2.27 12.96
CA LYS A 134 21.71 1.60 12.40
C LYS A 134 20.56 2.58 12.23
N GLY A 135 19.56 2.17 11.46
CA GLY A 135 18.31 2.91 11.30
C GLY A 135 18.40 4.02 10.25
N GLU A 136 17.42 4.90 10.24
CA GLU A 136 17.19 5.97 9.28
C GLU A 136 18.00 7.23 9.61
N TRP A 137 18.50 7.87 8.55
CA TRP A 137 19.35 9.05 8.57
C TRP A 137 18.99 9.99 7.41
N HIS A 138 19.29 11.26 7.60
CA HIS A 138 19.16 12.30 6.60
C HIS A 138 20.49 13.01 6.38
N LEU A 139 20.76 13.37 5.12
CA LEU A 139 21.82 14.29 4.75
C LEU A 139 21.21 15.46 3.96
N VAL A 140 21.24 16.67 4.52
CA VAL A 140 20.56 17.85 3.96
C VAL A 140 21.55 18.97 3.64
N ARG A 141 21.62 19.42 2.38
CA ARG A 141 22.49 20.50 1.90
C ARG A 141 21.91 21.86 2.31
N MET A 142 22.75 22.71 2.88
CA MET A 142 22.38 24.06 3.29
C MET A 142 22.51 25.04 2.12
N ALA A 143 21.73 26.14 2.17
CA ALA A 143 21.86 27.22 1.20
C ALA A 143 23.25 27.86 1.30
N ARG A 144 23.92 28.02 0.16
CA ARG A 144 25.30 28.49 0.08
C ARG A 144 25.39 29.98 0.42
N LYS A 145 26.24 30.35 1.39
CA LYS A 145 26.53 31.76 1.69
C LYS A 145 27.58 32.31 0.72
N PRO A 146 27.57 33.62 0.37
CA PRO A 146 28.45 34.22 -0.65
C PRO A 146 29.98 34.04 -0.43
N ARG A 147 30.41 33.66 0.79
CA ARG A 147 31.83 33.46 1.15
C ARG A 147 32.25 31.99 1.30
N GLU A 148 31.34 31.03 1.13
CA GLU A 148 31.63 29.61 1.35
C GLU A 148 32.10 28.91 0.06
N LYS A 149 33.29 28.30 0.13
CA LYS A 149 33.93 27.58 -0.98
C LYS A 149 33.43 26.14 -1.15
N GLN A 150 32.91 25.52 -0.10
CA GLN A 150 32.46 24.12 -0.06
C GLN A 150 30.99 24.04 0.34
N ASP A 151 30.28 23.03 -0.16
CA ASP A 151 28.87 22.82 0.17
C ASP A 151 28.74 22.25 1.58
N ALA A 152 28.04 22.97 2.46
CA ALA A 152 27.73 22.54 3.82
C ALA A 152 26.47 21.67 3.83
N TRP A 153 26.52 20.54 4.53
CA TRP A 153 25.39 19.64 4.76
C TRP A 153 25.17 19.40 6.25
N LEU A 154 24.02 18.84 6.60
CA LEU A 154 23.69 18.35 7.92
C LEU A 154 23.43 16.85 7.87
N LEU A 155 24.17 16.08 8.68
CA LEU A 155 23.89 14.68 8.98
C LEU A 155 22.98 14.63 10.21
N ILE A 156 21.81 14.00 10.06
CA ILE A 156 20.74 14.01 11.07
C ILE A 156 20.22 12.59 11.25
N LYS A 157 20.15 12.13 12.50
CA LYS A 157 19.51 10.86 12.83
C LYS A 157 17.98 11.01 12.85
N SER A 158 17.26 10.08 12.23
CA SER A 158 15.79 10.04 12.32
C SER A 158 15.32 9.50 13.67
N LYS A 159 14.11 9.88 14.09
CA LYS A 159 13.44 9.33 15.27
C LYS A 159 12.90 7.93 14.98
N ASP A 160 13.74 6.91 15.17
CA ASP A 160 13.41 5.50 14.97
C ASP A 160 13.89 4.62 16.14
N ALA A 161 13.76 3.29 16.02
CA ALA A 161 14.16 2.35 17.07
C ALA A 161 15.67 2.35 17.41
N ALA A 162 16.54 2.86 16.52
CA ALA A 162 17.98 2.97 16.75
C ALA A 162 18.39 4.36 17.30
N ALA A 163 17.45 5.31 17.38
CA ALA A 163 17.67 6.62 17.96
C ALA A 163 17.79 6.53 19.49
N ARG A 164 18.57 7.46 20.06
CA ARG A 164 18.81 7.56 21.50
C ARG A 164 18.25 8.86 22.08
N ALA A 165 17.94 8.82 23.38
CA ALA A 165 17.51 9.98 24.14
C ALA A 165 18.64 11.03 24.28
N ALA A 166 18.28 12.27 24.60
CA ALA A 166 19.22 13.41 24.58
C ALA A 166 20.36 13.31 25.61
N ASP A 167 20.11 12.61 26.71
CA ASP A 167 21.01 12.32 27.83
C ASP A 167 21.82 11.02 27.67
N ALA A 168 21.55 10.24 26.62
CA ALA A 168 22.30 9.01 26.35
C ALA A 168 23.79 9.31 26.13
N PRO A 169 24.69 8.42 26.59
CA PRO A 169 26.12 8.55 26.33
C PRO A 169 26.43 8.66 24.83
N ASP A 170 27.49 9.41 24.50
CA ASP A 170 27.88 9.63 23.11
C ASP A 170 28.48 8.34 22.52
N ILE A 171 27.92 7.87 21.40
CA ILE A 171 28.36 6.66 20.70
C ILE A 171 29.85 6.69 20.34
N LEU A 172 30.41 7.88 20.13
CA LEU A 172 31.83 8.07 19.82
C LEU A 172 32.75 7.73 20.99
N THR A 173 32.22 7.79 22.22
CA THR A 173 32.93 7.44 23.46
C THR A 173 32.69 6.01 23.88
N GLU A 174 31.49 5.46 23.64
CA GLU A 174 31.16 4.07 23.97
C GLU A 174 31.79 3.06 23.01
N MET A 175 31.89 3.42 21.73
CA MET A 175 32.43 2.54 20.69
C MET A 175 33.60 3.21 19.95
N PRO A 176 34.74 3.50 20.63
CA PRO A 176 35.85 4.26 20.05
C PRO A 176 36.74 3.44 19.10
N LEU A 177 36.63 2.11 19.11
CA LEU A 177 37.53 1.16 18.44
C LEU A 177 37.23 1.00 16.95
N SER A 178 38.20 0.60 16.15
CA SER A 178 38.05 0.31 14.72
C SER A 178 37.04 -0.82 14.48
N ALA A 179 36.12 -0.64 13.54
CA ALA A 179 35.25 -1.71 13.02
C ALA A 179 36.03 -2.73 12.16
N ALA A 180 37.19 -2.33 11.63
CA ALA A 180 38.04 -3.22 10.84
C ALA A 180 38.97 -4.08 11.71
N THR A 181 39.59 -3.50 12.74
CA THR A 181 40.65 -4.18 13.51
C THR A 181 40.41 -4.26 15.01
N GLY A 182 39.39 -3.60 15.55
CA GLY A 182 39.14 -3.52 16.99
C GLY A 182 40.15 -2.68 17.78
N ARG A 183 41.09 -1.99 17.12
CA ARG A 183 42.12 -1.15 17.75
C ARG A 183 41.63 0.29 17.99
N ASP A 184 42.22 1.00 18.94
CA ASP A 184 42.05 2.46 19.05
C ASP A 184 42.98 3.23 18.11
N ILE A 185 42.79 4.56 18.01
CA ILE A 185 43.48 5.38 17.00
C ILE A 185 44.95 5.59 17.35
N ASP A 186 45.30 5.51 18.63
CA ASP A 186 46.67 5.67 19.12
C ASP A 186 47.48 4.39 18.91
N ALA A 187 46.85 3.22 18.99
CA ALA A 187 47.43 1.94 18.59
C ALA A 187 47.73 1.93 17.08
N ILE A 188 46.77 2.32 16.23
CA ILE A 188 46.98 2.41 14.77
C ILE A 188 48.09 3.40 14.44
N SER A 189 48.16 4.53 15.17
CA SER A 189 49.22 5.51 14.98
C SER A 189 50.61 5.01 15.34
N ARG A 190 50.73 4.09 16.31
CA ARG A 190 52.02 3.54 16.77
C ARG A 190 52.53 2.42 15.88
N ASP A 191 51.63 1.54 15.46
CA ASP A 191 51.99 0.32 14.73
C ASP A 191 52.41 0.63 13.28
N HIS A 192 51.96 1.76 12.70
CA HIS A 192 52.22 2.15 11.30
C HIS A 192 51.81 1.10 10.24
N ASP A 193 51.06 0.07 10.62
CA ASP A 193 50.60 -1.00 9.75
C ASP A 193 49.45 -0.56 8.84
N ARG A 194 49.56 -0.84 7.54
CA ARG A 194 48.50 -0.59 6.54
C ARG A 194 47.55 -1.79 6.47
N VAL A 195 46.26 -1.56 6.64
CA VAL A 195 45.21 -2.56 6.34
C VAL A 195 44.59 -2.22 4.99
N TRP A 196 45.15 -2.80 3.91
CA TRP A 196 44.56 -2.73 2.56
C TRP A 196 45.13 -3.86 1.69
N SER A 197 44.29 -4.77 1.19
CA SER A 197 44.66 -5.79 0.21
C SER A 197 43.86 -5.60 -1.08
N SER A 198 44.54 -5.50 -2.22
CA SER A 198 43.93 -5.40 -3.55
C SER A 198 43.59 -6.77 -4.18
N ARG A 199 43.77 -7.89 -3.45
CA ARG A 199 43.48 -9.25 -3.93
C ARG A 199 42.64 -10.02 -2.91
N GLN A 200 41.59 -10.68 -3.41
CA GLN A 200 40.86 -11.71 -2.66
C GLN A 200 41.84 -12.75 -2.12
N GLY A 201 41.72 -13.11 -0.84
CA GLY A 201 42.42 -14.24 -0.23
C GLY A 201 43.01 -13.93 1.14
N GLU A 202 42.49 -14.61 2.16
CA GLU A 202 43.08 -14.85 3.49
C GLU A 202 43.37 -13.64 4.39
N ILE A 203 42.47 -13.42 5.36
CA ILE A 203 42.87 -12.94 6.68
C ILE A 203 42.68 -14.11 7.64
N THR A 204 43.77 -14.82 7.90
CA THR A 204 43.90 -15.76 9.02
C THR A 204 43.86 -14.96 10.32
N PRO A 205 42.92 -15.18 11.24
CA PRO A 205 42.98 -14.53 12.55
C PRO A 205 44.09 -15.17 13.38
N PRO A 206 44.92 -14.40 14.10
CA PRO A 206 45.84 -14.97 15.08
C PRO A 206 45.04 -15.58 16.23
N ALA A 207 45.24 -16.87 16.45
CA ALA A 207 44.80 -17.55 17.65
C ALA A 207 45.58 -16.99 18.85
N ALA A 208 44.89 -16.25 19.72
CA ALA A 208 45.33 -16.02 21.09
C ALA A 208 44.20 -16.42 22.04
N ALA A 209 44.38 -17.59 22.65
CA ALA A 209 43.45 -18.19 23.59
C ALA A 209 43.21 -17.29 24.82
N GLN A 210 42.02 -16.67 24.88
CA GLN A 210 41.44 -16.31 26.17
C GLN A 210 40.67 -17.53 26.70
N ARG A 211 41.18 -18.10 27.80
CA ARG A 211 40.49 -19.16 28.55
C ARG A 211 39.08 -18.66 28.94
N PRO A 212 38.00 -19.42 28.67
CA PRO A 212 36.67 -18.98 29.04
C PRO A 212 36.52 -19.02 30.56
N ARG A 213 36.20 -17.88 31.17
CA ARG A 213 35.63 -17.85 32.53
C ARG A 213 34.33 -18.66 32.49
N LYS A 214 34.20 -19.67 33.37
CA LYS A 214 33.00 -20.51 33.52
C LYS A 214 31.76 -19.62 33.70
N ARG A 215 30.95 -19.48 32.65
CA ARG A 215 29.62 -18.88 32.75
C ARG A 215 28.74 -19.83 33.56
N LYS A 216 27.95 -19.29 34.50
CA LYS A 216 26.91 -20.10 35.18
C LYS A 216 25.90 -20.57 34.11
N PRO A 217 25.50 -21.85 34.12
CA PRO A 217 24.53 -22.36 33.14
C PRO A 217 23.17 -21.67 33.34
N VAL A 218 22.52 -21.31 32.23
CA VAL A 218 21.21 -20.63 32.22
C VAL A 218 20.11 -21.54 32.78
N VAL A 219 20.21 -22.83 32.52
CA VAL A 219 19.34 -23.88 33.04
C VAL A 219 20.22 -24.97 33.62
N ASP A 220 19.92 -25.43 34.84
CA ASP A 220 20.55 -26.62 35.40
C ASP A 220 19.81 -27.87 34.91
N PRO A 221 20.37 -28.68 33.99
CA PRO A 221 19.70 -29.86 33.47
C PRO A 221 19.44 -30.94 34.52
N ALA A 222 20.22 -30.97 35.62
CA ALA A 222 20.01 -31.94 36.70
C ALA A 222 18.72 -31.69 37.49
N SER A 223 18.19 -30.47 37.43
CA SER A 223 16.93 -30.09 38.07
C SER A 223 15.67 -30.58 37.32
N ILE A 224 15.83 -31.06 36.08
CA ILE A 224 14.72 -31.53 35.24
C ILE A 224 14.38 -32.99 35.59
N ARG A 225 13.11 -33.26 35.91
CA ARG A 225 12.68 -34.61 36.30
C ARG A 225 12.90 -35.61 35.16
N LYS A 226 13.47 -36.77 35.49
CA LYS A 226 13.85 -37.84 34.54
C LYS A 226 14.94 -37.47 33.52
N ALA A 227 15.62 -36.32 33.67
CA ALA A 227 16.88 -36.08 32.97
C ALA A 227 17.93 -37.11 33.41
N LYS A 228 18.72 -37.62 32.48
CA LYS A 228 19.77 -38.61 32.76
C LYS A 228 21.11 -38.10 32.26
N ALA A 229 22.15 -38.16 33.10
CA ALA A 229 23.50 -37.91 32.63
C ALA A 229 23.85 -38.90 31.49
N GLY A 230 24.36 -38.38 30.38
CA GLY A 230 24.60 -39.18 29.18
C GLY A 230 25.31 -38.40 28.08
N ALA A 231 26.06 -39.13 27.24
CA ALA A 231 26.75 -38.55 26.10
C ALA A 231 25.77 -37.93 25.09
N MET A 232 26.22 -36.87 24.41
CA MET A 232 25.46 -36.22 23.34
C MET A 232 25.29 -37.19 22.16
N PRO A 233 24.07 -37.54 21.74
CA PRO A 233 23.87 -38.37 20.56
C PRO A 233 24.34 -37.65 19.28
N GLU A 234 24.78 -38.41 18.28
CA GLU A 234 25.13 -37.86 16.96
C GLU A 234 23.89 -37.35 16.23
N TRP A 235 22.83 -38.14 16.25
CA TRP A 235 21.53 -37.83 15.67
C TRP A 235 20.45 -38.67 16.35
N VAL A 236 19.23 -38.14 16.49
CA VAL A 236 18.09 -38.86 17.04
C VAL A 236 17.00 -38.93 15.97
N GLU A 237 16.42 -40.10 15.70
CA GLU A 237 15.33 -40.18 14.73
C GLU A 237 14.15 -39.28 15.14
N PRO A 238 13.65 -38.40 14.25
CA PRO A 238 12.59 -37.46 14.59
C PRO A 238 11.28 -38.12 15.02
N CYS A 239 10.60 -37.48 15.98
CA CYS A 239 9.22 -37.80 16.36
C CYS A 239 8.26 -37.35 15.25
N LEU A 240 7.54 -38.29 14.64
CA LEU A 240 6.68 -38.05 13.47
C LEU A 240 5.19 -38.01 13.86
N PRO A 241 4.49 -36.89 13.64
CA PRO A 241 3.08 -36.78 13.98
C PRO A 241 2.19 -37.65 13.07
N SER A 242 1.15 -38.23 13.66
CA SER A 242 0.05 -38.91 12.93
C SER A 242 -0.98 -37.91 12.43
N THR A 243 -1.48 -38.07 11.20
CA THR A 243 -2.51 -37.19 10.63
C THR A 243 -3.89 -37.55 11.18
N VAL A 244 -4.66 -36.56 11.60
CA VAL A 244 -6.06 -36.71 12.02
C VAL A 244 -6.93 -35.61 11.41
N GLU A 245 -8.23 -35.89 11.25
CA GLU A 245 -9.19 -34.93 10.67
C GLU A 245 -9.61 -33.84 11.65
N LYS A 246 -9.66 -34.16 12.95
CA LYS A 246 -10.05 -33.22 14.02
C LYS A 246 -8.99 -33.18 15.08
N ALA A 247 -8.71 -31.97 15.59
CA ALA A 247 -7.78 -31.79 16.69
C ALA A 247 -8.32 -32.45 17.97
N PRO A 248 -7.45 -33.05 18.80
CA PRO A 248 -7.86 -33.63 20.07
C PRO A 248 -8.32 -32.54 21.04
N ALA A 249 -9.29 -32.86 21.89
CA ALA A 249 -9.77 -32.01 22.97
C ALA A 249 -9.20 -32.47 24.33
N GLY A 250 -9.09 -31.53 25.28
CA GLY A 250 -8.77 -31.79 26.69
C GLY A 250 -7.37 -31.34 27.14
N ASP A 251 -7.24 -31.08 28.44
CA ASP A 251 -6.11 -30.37 29.06
C ASP A 251 -4.77 -31.14 29.06
N GLY A 252 -4.79 -32.41 28.63
CA GLY A 252 -3.58 -33.22 28.45
C GLY A 252 -2.80 -32.91 27.18
N TRP A 253 -3.32 -32.05 26.30
CA TRP A 253 -2.74 -31.66 25.03
C TRP A 253 -2.25 -30.21 25.04
N VAL A 254 -1.14 -29.98 24.36
CA VAL A 254 -0.66 -28.65 23.99
C VAL A 254 -0.63 -28.54 22.47
N HIS A 255 -1.03 -27.40 21.94
CA HIS A 255 -1.18 -27.18 20.51
C HIS A 255 -0.18 -26.14 20.04
N GLU A 256 0.58 -26.48 19.01
CA GLU A 256 1.57 -25.61 18.37
C GLU A 256 1.15 -25.33 16.93
N ILE A 257 1.56 -24.17 16.39
CA ILE A 257 1.41 -23.88 14.97
C ILE A 257 2.22 -24.93 14.19
N LYS A 258 1.60 -25.53 13.18
CA LYS A 258 2.34 -26.34 12.23
C LYS A 258 2.98 -25.41 11.20
N TYR A 259 4.31 -25.41 11.18
CA TYR A 259 5.09 -24.68 10.19
C TYR A 259 5.16 -25.46 8.86
N ASP A 260 5.50 -24.74 7.78
CA ASP A 260 5.66 -25.29 6.43
C ASP A 260 7.10 -25.06 5.95
N GLY A 261 8.04 -25.82 6.52
CA GLY A 261 9.47 -25.74 6.24
C GLY A 261 10.23 -27.07 6.34
N TYR A 262 11.55 -27.01 6.48
CA TYR A 262 12.42 -28.19 6.60
C TYR A 262 12.68 -28.53 8.07
N ARG A 263 12.31 -29.74 8.50
CA ARG A 263 12.64 -30.27 9.83
C ARG A 263 14.14 -30.49 9.98
N VAL A 264 14.73 -29.87 11.00
CA VAL A 264 16.16 -29.90 11.28
C VAL A 264 16.42 -30.09 12.78
N GLN A 265 17.39 -30.94 13.10
CA GLN A 265 17.98 -31.02 14.43
C GLN A 265 19.24 -30.18 14.51
N ALA A 266 19.24 -29.20 15.40
CA ALA A 266 20.37 -28.35 15.70
C ALA A 266 21.19 -28.97 16.82
N ARG A 267 22.40 -29.45 16.48
CA ARG A 267 23.36 -30.03 17.41
C ARG A 267 24.44 -29.01 17.73
N ILE A 268 24.57 -28.66 19.01
CA ILE A 268 25.58 -27.74 19.52
C ILE A 268 26.59 -28.54 20.33
N GLU A 269 27.88 -28.40 20.02
CA GLU A 269 28.95 -28.98 20.81
C GLU A 269 30.19 -28.07 20.75
N LYS A 270 30.71 -27.67 21.92
CA LYS A 270 31.93 -26.86 22.04
C LYS A 270 31.89 -25.57 21.20
N GLY A 271 30.73 -24.91 21.15
CA GLY A 271 30.54 -23.65 20.41
C GLY A 271 30.42 -23.81 18.89
N ARG A 272 30.27 -25.03 18.37
CA ARG A 272 29.95 -25.31 16.97
C ARG A 272 28.52 -25.84 16.86
N ALA A 273 27.76 -25.31 15.91
CA ALA A 273 26.45 -25.82 15.55
C ALA A 273 26.51 -26.66 14.26
N THR A 274 25.76 -27.75 14.23
CA THR A 274 25.53 -28.60 13.05
C THR A 274 24.04 -28.80 12.85
N LEU A 275 23.56 -28.62 11.63
CA LEU A 275 22.15 -28.67 11.26
C LEU A 275 21.86 -29.96 10.49
N LEU A 276 21.25 -30.93 11.17
CA LEU A 276 20.99 -32.26 10.63
C LEU A 276 19.56 -32.37 10.12
N THR A 277 19.36 -32.84 8.89
CA THR A 277 18.03 -33.04 8.31
C THR A 277 17.27 -34.16 9.02
N ARG A 278 16.00 -34.36 8.62
CA ARG A 278 15.18 -35.51 9.02
C ARG A 278 15.82 -36.87 8.74
N GLN A 279 16.81 -36.99 7.87
CA GLN A 279 17.54 -38.24 7.59
C GLN A 279 18.96 -38.25 8.17
N GLY A 280 19.34 -37.22 8.94
CA GLY A 280 20.67 -37.11 9.53
C GLY A 280 21.73 -36.53 8.59
N LEU A 281 21.34 -35.95 7.46
CA LEU A 281 22.28 -35.30 6.54
C LEU A 281 22.69 -33.93 7.08
N ASP A 282 23.97 -33.60 7.01
CA ASP A 282 24.48 -32.28 7.42
C ASP A 282 24.17 -31.23 6.34
N TRP A 283 23.27 -30.29 6.67
CA TRP A 283 22.89 -29.15 5.83
C TRP A 283 23.32 -27.82 6.44
N THR A 284 24.32 -27.81 7.32
CA THR A 284 24.82 -26.60 8.00
C THR A 284 25.15 -25.48 7.01
N ASP A 285 25.85 -25.80 5.92
CA ASP A 285 26.29 -24.81 4.92
C ASP A 285 25.14 -24.25 4.07
N ARG A 286 23.96 -24.89 4.07
CA ARG A 286 22.79 -24.43 3.30
C ARG A 286 22.00 -23.32 4.00
N TYR A 287 22.26 -23.07 5.28
CA TYR A 287 21.52 -22.09 6.09
C TYR A 287 22.46 -21.05 6.70
N PRO A 288 23.06 -20.18 5.86
CA PRO A 288 23.96 -19.12 6.32
C PRO A 288 23.23 -18.22 7.33
N GLY A 289 23.88 -17.97 8.46
CA GLY A 289 23.35 -17.11 9.52
C GLY A 289 22.49 -17.79 10.58
N VAL A 290 21.90 -18.96 10.31
CA VAL A 290 21.17 -19.77 11.32
C VAL A 290 22.14 -20.56 12.19
N ALA A 291 23.09 -21.27 11.58
CA ALA A 291 24.09 -22.04 12.34
C ALA A 291 24.93 -21.17 13.29
N PRO A 292 25.45 -19.98 12.90
CA PRO A 292 26.12 -19.09 13.85
C PRO A 292 25.23 -18.60 14.99
N ALA A 293 23.95 -18.30 14.71
CA ALA A 293 23.00 -17.87 15.75
C ALA A 293 22.71 -18.98 16.75
N ILE A 294 22.57 -20.22 16.27
CA ILE A 294 22.41 -21.40 17.13
C ILE A 294 23.69 -21.67 17.94
N ALA A 295 24.87 -21.51 17.33
CA ALA A 295 26.15 -21.69 18.03
C ALA A 295 26.39 -20.66 19.14
N ALA A 296 25.75 -19.48 19.06
CA ALA A 296 25.85 -18.42 20.05
C ALA A 296 25.00 -18.67 21.31
N LEU A 297 24.04 -19.62 21.26
CA LEU A 297 23.18 -19.93 22.40
C LEU A 297 24.01 -20.24 23.67
N PRO A 298 23.57 -19.81 24.86
CA PRO A 298 24.36 -19.87 26.10
C PRO A 298 24.39 -21.27 26.72
N VAL A 299 24.84 -22.27 25.96
CA VAL A 299 24.94 -23.69 26.33
C VAL A 299 26.32 -24.24 25.95
N THR A 300 26.78 -25.27 26.66
CA THR A 300 28.03 -25.97 26.31
C THR A 300 27.78 -27.02 25.24
N SER A 301 26.65 -27.72 25.35
CA SER A 301 26.18 -28.69 24.37
C SER A 301 24.65 -28.80 24.40
N ALA A 302 24.00 -28.88 23.24
CA ALA A 302 22.56 -29.14 23.17
C ALA A 302 22.16 -29.88 21.89
N LEU A 303 21.05 -30.61 21.94
CA LEU A 303 20.38 -31.13 20.74
C LEU A 303 18.93 -30.64 20.72
N ILE A 304 18.61 -29.79 19.75
CA ILE A 304 17.34 -29.07 19.65
C ILE A 304 16.63 -29.54 18.38
N ASP A 305 15.37 -29.93 18.50
CA ASP A 305 14.51 -30.26 17.36
C ASP A 305 13.69 -29.04 16.95
N GLY A 306 13.66 -28.77 15.65
CA GLY A 306 13.06 -27.57 15.12
C GLY A 306 12.75 -27.63 13.63
N GLU A 307 12.28 -26.50 13.11
CA GLU A 307 11.95 -26.34 11.71
C GLU A 307 12.52 -25.03 11.17
N ILE A 308 13.19 -25.09 10.02
CA ILE A 308 13.67 -23.90 9.33
C ILE A 308 12.62 -23.45 8.32
N VAL A 309 12.25 -22.17 8.40
CA VAL A 309 11.26 -21.53 7.54
C VAL A 309 11.79 -20.23 6.94
N VAL A 310 11.10 -19.77 5.90
CA VAL A 310 11.16 -18.38 5.42
C VAL A 310 9.76 -17.79 5.58
N GLN A 311 9.68 -16.59 6.15
CA GLN A 311 8.42 -15.87 6.33
C GLN A 311 8.19 -14.89 5.19
N THR A 312 6.93 -14.72 4.80
CA THR A 312 6.51 -13.62 3.93
C THR A 312 6.46 -12.31 4.71
N ASP A 313 6.28 -11.17 4.02
CA ASP A 313 6.08 -9.86 4.65
C ASP A 313 4.87 -9.82 5.62
N ALA A 314 3.93 -10.75 5.47
CA ALA A 314 2.78 -10.93 6.36
C ALA A 314 3.09 -11.80 7.60
N GLY A 315 4.33 -12.26 7.77
CA GLY A 315 4.76 -13.08 8.92
C GLY A 315 4.40 -14.56 8.84
N VAL A 316 3.83 -15.03 7.71
CA VAL A 316 3.41 -16.43 7.51
C VAL A 316 4.54 -17.22 6.86
N ALA A 317 4.82 -18.43 7.36
CA ALA A 317 5.81 -19.33 6.75
C ALA A 317 5.39 -19.75 5.33
N SER A 318 6.32 -19.68 4.38
CA SER A 318 6.09 -20.06 2.98
C SER A 318 7.15 -21.06 2.52
N PHE A 319 6.69 -22.27 2.19
CA PHE A 319 7.57 -23.32 1.66
C PHE A 319 8.17 -22.94 0.30
N THR A 320 7.41 -22.27 -0.56
CA THR A 320 7.90 -21.77 -1.84
C THR A 320 9.03 -20.77 -1.65
N ALA A 321 8.86 -19.81 -0.73
CA ALA A 321 9.90 -18.82 -0.41
C ALA A 321 11.16 -19.49 0.19
N LEU A 322 10.98 -20.55 0.98
CA LEU A 322 12.08 -21.34 1.54
C LEU A 322 12.90 -22.04 0.44
N VAL A 323 12.24 -22.68 -0.51
CA VAL A 323 12.90 -23.35 -1.65
C VAL A 323 13.65 -22.34 -2.52
N GLU A 324 13.07 -21.15 -2.73
CA GLU A 324 13.73 -20.07 -3.48
C GLU A 324 14.96 -19.52 -2.75
N ALA A 325 14.83 -19.24 -1.45
CA ALA A 325 15.94 -18.77 -0.60
C ALA A 325 17.12 -19.75 -0.60
N LEU A 326 16.84 -21.06 -0.57
CA LEU A 326 17.86 -22.11 -0.67
C LEU A 326 18.60 -22.12 -2.01
N LYS A 327 17.94 -21.74 -3.11
CA LYS A 327 18.55 -21.67 -4.44
C LYS A 327 19.35 -20.39 -4.64
N SER A 328 18.86 -19.27 -4.12
CA SER A 328 19.50 -17.96 -4.27
C SER A 328 20.61 -17.71 -3.25
N GLY A 329 20.74 -18.56 -2.21
CA GLY A 329 21.71 -18.37 -1.14
C GLY A 329 21.34 -17.23 -0.19
N ALA A 330 20.04 -16.92 -0.05
CA ALA A 330 19.55 -15.89 0.85
C ALA A 330 19.86 -16.21 2.33
N SER A 331 19.78 -15.22 3.22
CA SER A 331 20.12 -15.38 4.65
C SER A 331 18.97 -15.05 5.61
N ASN A 332 17.75 -14.97 5.09
CA ASN A 332 16.52 -14.64 5.84
C ASN A 332 15.83 -15.86 6.47
N PHE A 333 16.56 -16.95 6.68
CA PHE A 333 16.05 -18.16 7.33
C PHE A 333 15.81 -17.92 8.82
N VAL A 334 14.74 -18.52 9.34
CA VAL A 334 14.40 -18.53 10.77
C VAL A 334 14.26 -19.98 11.23
N PHE A 335 14.92 -20.32 12.33
CA PHE A 335 14.80 -21.63 13.00
C PHE A 335 13.80 -21.55 14.15
N TYR A 336 12.67 -22.23 13.99
CA TYR A 336 11.68 -22.43 15.04
C TYR A 336 12.01 -23.67 15.84
N ALA A 337 12.57 -23.48 17.04
CA ALA A 337 12.91 -24.54 17.97
C ALA A 337 11.67 -24.95 18.78
N PHE A 338 11.28 -26.22 18.73
CA PHE A 338 10.06 -26.70 19.40
C PHE A 338 10.28 -27.79 20.45
N ASP A 339 11.44 -28.47 20.50
CA ASP A 339 11.76 -29.46 21.53
C ASP A 339 13.27 -29.50 21.84
N LEU A 340 13.63 -29.89 23.07
CA LEU A 340 15.02 -29.97 23.56
C LEU A 340 15.31 -31.40 24.02
N LEU A 341 16.19 -32.09 23.29
CA LEU A 341 16.45 -33.52 23.48
C LEU A 341 17.65 -33.79 24.41
N HIS A 342 18.65 -32.91 24.38
CA HIS A 342 19.84 -33.00 25.22
C HIS A 342 20.34 -31.61 25.61
N LEU A 343 20.86 -31.47 26.82
CA LEU A 343 21.43 -30.23 27.35
C LEU A 343 22.60 -30.53 28.29
N ASP A 344 23.76 -29.93 28.03
CA ASP A 344 24.94 -29.87 28.89
C ASP A 344 25.29 -31.21 29.60
N GLY A 345 25.29 -32.29 28.83
CA GLY A 345 25.64 -33.64 29.30
C GLY A 345 24.47 -34.46 29.84
N TYR A 346 23.23 -34.00 29.67
CA TYR A 346 22.02 -34.71 30.10
C TYR A 346 21.08 -34.99 28.93
N ASP A 347 20.66 -36.24 28.81
CA ASP A 347 19.58 -36.68 27.94
C ASP A 347 18.23 -36.35 28.59
N LEU A 348 17.43 -35.54 27.89
CA LEU A 348 16.13 -35.06 28.35
C LEU A 348 14.97 -35.83 27.74
N ARG A 349 15.18 -36.76 26.81
CA ARG A 349 14.09 -37.44 26.05
C ARG A 349 13.07 -38.15 26.94
N ALA A 350 13.48 -38.60 28.13
CA ALA A 350 12.61 -39.25 29.11
C ALA A 350 11.79 -38.27 29.99
N ALA A 351 12.16 -36.98 30.03
CA ALA A 351 11.43 -35.92 30.72
C ALA A 351 10.12 -35.59 29.98
N SER A 352 9.19 -34.90 30.64
CA SER A 352 7.93 -34.50 29.98
C SER A 352 8.16 -33.42 28.92
N LEU A 353 7.28 -33.34 27.91
CA LEU A 353 7.37 -32.32 26.86
C LEU A 353 7.40 -30.89 27.44
N VAL A 354 6.53 -30.61 28.42
CA VAL A 354 6.45 -29.29 29.05
C VAL A 354 7.76 -28.89 29.72
N GLU A 355 8.42 -29.81 30.43
CA GLU A 355 9.72 -29.55 31.07
C GLU A 355 10.81 -29.25 30.04
N ARG A 356 10.88 -30.02 28.95
CA ARG A 356 11.86 -29.81 27.86
C ARG A 356 11.65 -28.46 27.17
N LYS A 357 10.39 -28.10 26.88
CA LYS A 357 10.05 -26.80 26.26
C LYS A 357 10.34 -25.63 27.18
N ALA A 358 10.07 -25.74 28.49
CA ALA A 358 10.35 -24.68 29.45
C ALA A 358 11.87 -24.41 29.58
N ALA A 359 12.69 -25.46 29.55
CA ALA A 359 14.15 -25.33 29.51
C ALA A 359 14.63 -24.65 28.22
N LEU A 360 14.09 -25.07 27.06
CA LEU A 360 14.40 -24.48 25.77
C LEU A 360 14.08 -22.98 25.70
N GLN A 361 12.91 -22.57 26.21
CA GLN A 361 12.49 -21.17 26.22
C GLN A 361 13.47 -20.28 27.00
N LYS A 362 13.91 -20.73 28.18
CA LYS A 362 14.89 -19.99 29.01
C LYS A 362 16.23 -19.79 28.28
N ILE A 363 16.69 -20.81 27.56
CA ILE A 363 17.93 -20.74 26.78
C ILE A 363 17.82 -19.70 25.66
N ILE A 364 16.71 -19.70 24.92
CA ILE A 364 16.50 -18.77 23.79
C ILE A 364 16.32 -17.33 24.29
N VAL A 365 15.56 -17.11 25.36
CA VAL A 365 15.35 -15.76 25.94
C VAL A 365 16.65 -15.16 26.46
N ALA A 366 17.53 -15.97 27.06
CA ALA A 366 18.82 -15.50 27.59
C ALA A 366 19.81 -15.01 26.51
N ASP A 367 19.58 -15.35 25.24
CA ASP A 367 20.38 -14.87 24.09
C ASP A 367 19.88 -13.53 23.52
N GLY A 368 18.80 -12.95 24.07
CA GLY A 368 18.30 -11.63 23.68
C GLY A 368 17.48 -11.60 22.38
N GLU A 369 16.85 -12.73 21.99
CA GLU A 369 16.03 -12.88 20.79
C GLU A 369 16.68 -12.32 19.51
N ASN A 370 17.74 -12.98 19.04
CA ASN A 370 18.55 -12.54 17.89
C ASN A 370 17.84 -12.63 16.50
N GLY A 371 16.50 -12.66 16.48
CA GLY A 371 15.62 -12.68 15.30
C GLY A 371 15.61 -13.98 14.49
N ARG A 372 16.72 -14.73 14.44
CA ARG A 372 16.95 -15.93 13.61
C ARG A 372 16.65 -17.26 14.29
N VAL A 373 16.69 -17.32 15.62
CA VAL A 373 16.29 -18.48 16.42
C VAL A 373 15.08 -18.07 17.24
N ARG A 374 13.97 -18.79 17.08
CA ARG A 374 12.70 -18.49 17.75
C ARG A 374 12.19 -19.71 18.49
N PHE A 375 11.61 -19.49 19.66
CA PHE A 375 10.90 -20.53 20.39
C PHE A 375 9.51 -20.75 19.76
N SER A 376 9.14 -22.01 19.51
CA SER A 376 7.78 -22.38 19.12
C SER A 376 6.88 -22.44 20.34
N GLU A 377 6.07 -21.40 20.54
CA GLU A 377 5.08 -21.33 21.60
C GLU A 377 3.98 -22.38 21.43
N HIS A 378 3.37 -22.75 22.56
CA HIS A 378 2.24 -23.68 22.58
C HIS A 378 1.09 -23.09 23.38
N ILE A 379 -0.12 -23.49 23.01
CA ILE A 379 -1.36 -23.08 23.66
C ILE A 379 -1.98 -24.32 24.32
N ALA A 380 -2.36 -24.19 25.59
CA ALA A 380 -3.18 -25.16 26.28
C ALA A 380 -4.67 -24.81 26.08
N GLY A 381 -5.53 -25.82 25.89
CA GLY A 381 -6.98 -25.61 25.74
C GLY A 381 -7.59 -26.42 24.60
N ASP A 382 -8.71 -25.93 24.03
CA ASP A 382 -9.42 -26.63 22.97
C ASP A 382 -8.69 -26.55 21.61
N GLY A 383 -8.12 -27.68 21.20
CA GLY A 383 -7.42 -27.82 19.93
C GLY A 383 -8.26 -27.50 18.71
N ASN A 384 -9.59 -27.70 18.75
CA ASN A 384 -10.46 -27.40 17.62
C ASN A 384 -10.58 -25.88 17.41
N THR A 385 -10.79 -25.11 18.48
CA THR A 385 -10.78 -23.65 18.45
C THR A 385 -9.44 -23.11 17.92
N ILE A 386 -8.31 -23.64 18.41
CA ILE A 386 -6.97 -23.22 17.95
C ILE A 386 -6.77 -23.54 16.46
N PHE A 387 -7.20 -24.72 16.01
CA PHE A 387 -7.17 -25.09 14.59
C PHE A 387 -8.03 -24.16 13.72
N GLN A 388 -9.23 -23.79 14.18
CA GLN A 388 -10.09 -22.84 13.48
C GLN A 388 -9.44 -21.46 13.36
N HIS A 389 -8.82 -20.95 14.43
CA HIS A 389 -8.07 -19.68 14.37
C HIS A 389 -6.86 -19.76 13.44
N ALA A 390 -6.07 -20.84 13.51
CA ALA A 390 -4.94 -21.05 12.60
C ALA A 390 -5.37 -21.08 11.13
N SER A 391 -6.53 -21.71 10.85
CA SER A 391 -7.14 -21.75 9.52
C SER A 391 -7.62 -20.37 9.04
N ARG A 392 -8.27 -19.58 9.91
CA ARG A 392 -8.71 -18.20 9.61
C ARG A 392 -7.54 -17.28 9.26
N LEU A 393 -6.39 -17.49 9.88
CA LEU A 393 -5.14 -16.76 9.63
C LEU A 393 -4.34 -17.29 8.43
N GLY A 394 -4.84 -18.31 7.73
CA GLY A 394 -4.17 -18.90 6.57
C GLY A 394 -2.91 -19.71 6.87
N LEU A 395 -2.74 -20.19 8.11
CA LEU A 395 -1.62 -21.06 8.51
C LEU A 395 -1.81 -22.50 7.99
N GLU A 396 -0.74 -23.29 7.94
CA GLU A 396 -0.77 -24.64 7.37
C GLU A 396 -1.53 -25.66 8.25
N GLY A 397 -1.58 -25.45 9.56
CA GLY A 397 -2.27 -26.33 10.49
C GLY A 397 -1.76 -26.21 11.91
N ILE A 398 -2.04 -27.24 12.72
CA ILE A 398 -1.53 -27.34 14.08
C ILE A 398 -0.92 -28.72 14.34
N ILE A 399 0.07 -28.77 15.23
CA ILE A 399 0.58 -29.99 15.85
C ILE A 399 0.08 -30.02 17.29
N SER A 400 -0.72 -31.02 17.63
CA SER A 400 -1.17 -31.29 18.99
C SER A 400 -0.24 -32.33 19.61
N LYS A 401 0.37 -32.02 20.75
CA LYS A 401 1.32 -32.88 21.46
C LYS A 401 0.84 -33.17 22.87
N THR A 402 0.99 -34.39 23.36
CA THR A 402 0.64 -34.73 24.74
C THR A 402 1.65 -34.09 25.72
N ALA A 403 1.17 -33.26 26.66
CA ALA A 403 1.99 -32.44 27.54
C ALA A 403 2.97 -33.25 28.42
N SER A 404 2.55 -34.42 28.90
CA SER A 404 3.31 -35.28 29.80
C SER A 404 4.18 -36.32 29.09
N ALA A 405 4.12 -36.40 27.76
CA ALA A 405 4.76 -37.49 27.02
C ALA A 405 6.28 -37.33 26.91
N PRO A 406 7.04 -38.44 27.03
CA PRO A 406 8.45 -38.47 26.66
C PRO A 406 8.61 -38.31 25.13
N TYR A 407 9.79 -37.92 24.70
CA TYR A 407 10.13 -37.90 23.27
C TYR A 407 10.32 -39.34 22.76
N GLN A 408 9.67 -39.69 21.65
CA GLN A 408 9.74 -41.01 21.03
C GLN A 408 10.05 -40.86 19.54
N SER A 409 11.06 -41.59 19.07
CA SER A 409 11.43 -41.63 17.65
C SER A 409 10.38 -42.37 16.82
N GLY A 410 10.29 -42.00 15.55
CA GLY A 410 9.34 -42.61 14.61
C GLY A 410 7.92 -42.06 14.72
N ARG A 411 6.96 -42.74 14.08
CA ARG A 411 5.56 -42.29 14.05
C ARG A 411 4.83 -42.60 15.34
N VAL A 412 4.24 -41.58 15.95
CA VAL A 412 3.57 -41.70 17.25
C VAL A 412 2.15 -41.13 17.23
N LYS A 413 1.36 -41.53 18.23
CA LYS A 413 0.02 -40.97 18.50
C LYS A 413 0.04 -39.85 19.54
N THR A 414 1.14 -39.66 20.26
CA THR A 414 1.33 -38.55 21.21
C THR A 414 1.57 -37.21 20.51
N TRP A 415 1.83 -37.23 19.20
CA TRP A 415 1.88 -36.06 18.32
C TRP A 415 0.89 -36.27 17.19
N LEU A 416 -0.09 -35.39 17.08
CA LEU A 416 -1.13 -35.41 16.05
C LEU A 416 -1.02 -34.14 15.21
N LYS A 417 -1.15 -34.27 13.89
CA LYS A 417 -1.23 -33.12 12.99
C LYS A 417 -2.61 -33.02 12.36
N VAL A 418 -3.15 -31.80 12.36
CA VAL A 418 -4.34 -31.43 11.60
C VAL A 418 -3.89 -30.38 10.61
N LYS A 419 -4.13 -30.63 9.32
CA LYS A 419 -3.75 -29.73 8.24
C LYS A 419 -4.96 -28.95 7.75
N THR A 420 -4.73 -27.72 7.32
CA THR A 420 -5.75 -26.90 6.66
C THR A 420 -5.91 -27.25 5.18
N THR A 421 -4.93 -27.95 4.58
CA THR A 421 -4.95 -28.37 3.17
C THR A 421 -4.48 -29.79 2.90
N GLN A 422 -4.94 -30.35 1.78
CA GLN A 422 -4.51 -31.65 1.28
C GLN A 422 -3.29 -31.47 0.37
N THR A 423 -2.31 -32.33 0.54
CA THR A 423 -1.10 -32.40 -0.30
C THR A 423 -1.01 -33.82 -0.87
N GLY A 424 -0.55 -33.95 -2.11
CA GLY A 424 -0.38 -35.24 -2.75
C GLY A 424 0.73 -35.24 -3.78
N ASP A 425 1.25 -36.43 -4.03
CA ASP A 425 2.33 -36.65 -4.99
C ASP A 425 1.71 -37.11 -6.30
N PHE A 426 1.97 -36.38 -7.38
CA PHE A 426 1.38 -36.63 -8.69
C PHE A 426 2.46 -36.80 -9.75
N VAL A 427 2.19 -37.67 -10.71
CA VAL A 427 3.07 -37.90 -11.86
C VAL A 427 2.78 -36.85 -12.93
N VAL A 428 3.83 -36.24 -13.48
CA VAL A 428 3.70 -35.28 -14.58
C VAL A 428 3.50 -36.03 -15.90
N ALA A 429 2.32 -35.92 -16.48
CA ALA A 429 1.95 -36.52 -17.78
C ALA A 429 2.22 -35.57 -18.96
N GLY A 430 2.26 -34.26 -18.71
CA GLY A 430 2.48 -33.24 -19.72
C GLY A 430 2.60 -31.85 -19.10
N PHE A 431 2.98 -30.86 -19.92
CA PHE A 431 3.05 -29.47 -19.49
C PHE A 431 2.65 -28.50 -20.59
N MET A 432 2.24 -27.30 -20.21
CA MET A 432 2.04 -26.16 -21.11
C MET A 432 3.14 -25.12 -20.87
N PRO A 433 3.78 -24.57 -21.91
CA PRO A 433 4.76 -23.51 -21.74
C PRO A 433 4.16 -22.24 -21.12
N SER A 434 4.96 -21.50 -20.37
CA SER A 434 4.63 -20.16 -19.90
C SER A 434 4.54 -19.18 -21.06
N SER A 435 3.68 -18.15 -20.93
CA SER A 435 3.61 -17.08 -21.93
C SER A 435 4.75 -16.07 -21.82
N LEU A 436 5.40 -15.96 -20.67
CA LEU A 436 6.53 -15.05 -20.44
C LEU A 436 7.85 -15.64 -20.94
N ASP A 437 7.96 -16.97 -20.89
CA ASP A 437 9.13 -17.69 -21.37
C ASP A 437 8.68 -19.04 -21.95
N SER A 438 8.83 -19.19 -23.27
CA SER A 438 8.50 -20.43 -23.97
C SER A 438 9.37 -21.63 -23.54
N GLN A 439 10.46 -21.35 -22.82
CA GLN A 439 11.36 -22.30 -22.16
C GLN A 439 11.09 -22.43 -20.65
N ALA A 440 9.90 -22.06 -20.18
CA ALA A 440 9.42 -22.32 -18.82
C ALA A 440 8.06 -23.03 -18.85
N VAL A 441 7.74 -23.79 -17.78
CA VAL A 441 6.42 -24.40 -17.56
C VAL A 441 5.47 -23.35 -16.96
N GLY A 442 4.28 -23.21 -17.54
CA GLY A 442 3.18 -22.39 -17.03
C GLY A 442 2.03 -23.20 -16.43
N ALA A 443 1.90 -24.48 -16.78
CA ALA A 443 0.95 -25.40 -16.16
C ALA A 443 1.37 -26.86 -16.36
N LEU A 444 0.99 -27.74 -15.43
CA LEU A 444 1.22 -29.18 -15.48
C LEU A 444 -0.09 -29.95 -15.71
N VAL A 445 0.01 -31.06 -16.43
CA VAL A 445 -1.02 -32.09 -16.55
C VAL A 445 -0.60 -33.25 -15.67
N LEU A 446 -1.45 -33.62 -14.71
CA LEU A 446 -1.12 -34.52 -13.61
C LEU A 446 -1.87 -35.84 -13.71
N GLY A 447 -1.20 -36.93 -13.35
CA GLY A 447 -1.78 -38.27 -13.25
C GLY A 447 -1.31 -39.04 -12.03
N GLU A 448 -1.95 -40.17 -11.76
CA GLU A 448 -1.63 -41.10 -10.69
C GLU A 448 -1.71 -42.54 -11.20
N TYR A 449 -0.98 -43.45 -10.59
CA TYR A 449 -1.10 -44.87 -10.91
C TYR A 449 -2.21 -45.53 -10.10
N VAL A 450 -3.15 -46.18 -10.79
CA VAL A 450 -4.23 -47.00 -10.22
C VAL A 450 -4.18 -48.36 -10.89
N GLY A 451 -3.92 -49.42 -10.13
CA GLY A 451 -3.82 -50.79 -10.66
C GLY A 451 -2.79 -50.91 -11.80
N GLY A 452 -1.66 -50.20 -11.68
CA GLY A 452 -0.60 -50.18 -12.70
C GLY A 452 -0.87 -49.32 -13.94
N LYS A 453 -2.02 -48.63 -14.04
CA LYS A 453 -2.35 -47.72 -15.15
C LYS A 453 -2.32 -46.26 -14.70
N LEU A 454 -1.72 -45.38 -15.52
CA LEU A 454 -1.72 -43.95 -15.28
C LEU A 454 -3.09 -43.34 -15.65
N VAL A 455 -3.75 -42.70 -14.70
CA VAL A 455 -5.06 -42.07 -14.88
C VAL A 455 -5.00 -40.57 -14.63
N PRO A 456 -5.81 -39.74 -15.34
CA PRO A 456 -5.84 -38.30 -15.13
C PRO A 456 -6.22 -37.94 -13.70
N SER A 457 -5.50 -36.97 -13.16
CA SER A 457 -5.74 -36.41 -11.83
C SER A 457 -6.00 -34.91 -11.85
N GLY A 458 -5.93 -34.25 -13.01
CA GLY A 458 -6.28 -32.84 -13.19
C GLY A 458 -5.11 -31.98 -13.68
N HIS A 459 -5.30 -30.65 -13.63
CA HIS A 459 -4.30 -29.66 -14.04
C HIS A 459 -3.82 -28.84 -12.86
N CYS A 460 -2.55 -28.48 -12.87
CA CYS A 460 -1.94 -27.56 -11.91
C CYS A 460 -1.43 -26.33 -12.67
N GLY A 461 -2.15 -25.22 -12.54
CA GLY A 461 -1.86 -23.96 -13.22
C GLY A 461 -1.26 -22.88 -12.33
N SER A 462 -0.98 -23.17 -11.06
CA SER A 462 -0.47 -22.19 -10.08
C SER A 462 0.72 -22.74 -9.30
N GLY A 463 1.52 -21.87 -8.67
CA GLY A 463 2.72 -22.26 -7.90
C GLY A 463 4.04 -22.21 -8.67
N PHE A 464 4.04 -21.73 -9.92
CA PHE A 464 5.24 -21.63 -10.76
C PHE A 464 5.88 -20.25 -10.68
N SER A 465 7.05 -20.15 -10.07
CA SER A 465 7.98 -19.02 -10.26
C SER A 465 8.64 -19.08 -11.65
N VAL A 466 9.23 -17.97 -12.11
CA VAL A 466 10.02 -17.95 -13.37
C VAL A 466 11.16 -18.97 -13.35
N SER A 467 11.85 -19.11 -12.22
CA SER A 467 13.01 -19.98 -12.06
C SER A 467 12.63 -21.46 -11.98
N ASN A 468 11.63 -21.82 -11.16
CA ASN A 468 11.17 -23.21 -11.04
C ASN A 468 10.46 -23.70 -12.32
N GLY A 469 9.75 -22.82 -13.04
CA GLY A 469 9.13 -23.12 -14.31
C GLY A 469 10.16 -23.46 -15.39
N ARG A 470 11.27 -22.70 -15.46
CA ARG A 470 12.39 -22.97 -16.38
C ARG A 470 13.12 -24.27 -16.02
N ALA A 471 13.36 -24.52 -14.73
CA ALA A 471 13.98 -25.78 -14.28
C ALA A 471 13.11 -27.00 -14.62
N LEU A 472 11.79 -26.92 -14.38
CA LEU A 472 10.83 -27.94 -14.79
C LEU A 472 10.85 -28.13 -16.31
N TRP A 473 10.89 -27.05 -17.09
CA TRP A 473 10.95 -27.15 -18.54
C TRP A 473 12.24 -27.82 -19.02
N GLN A 474 13.40 -27.48 -18.45
CA GLN A 474 14.68 -28.11 -18.79
C GLN A 474 14.66 -29.60 -18.50
N ARG A 475 13.97 -30.03 -17.44
CA ARG A 475 13.80 -31.45 -17.10
C ARG A 475 12.80 -32.17 -18.01
N LEU A 476 11.65 -31.55 -18.28
CA LEU A 476 10.51 -32.18 -18.97
C LEU A 476 10.61 -32.10 -20.49
N ASN A 477 11.17 -31.03 -21.05
CA ASN A 477 11.24 -30.81 -22.50
C ASN A 477 12.05 -31.90 -23.25
N PRO A 478 13.16 -32.44 -22.72
CA PRO A 478 13.84 -33.60 -23.32
C PRO A 478 13.01 -34.88 -23.30
N MET A 479 12.03 -35.00 -22.39
CA MET A 479 11.22 -36.20 -22.18
C MET A 479 9.95 -36.22 -23.04
N ARG A 480 9.85 -35.37 -24.07
CA ARG A 480 8.63 -35.19 -24.86
C ARG A 480 8.25 -36.43 -25.67
N THR A 481 6.96 -36.72 -25.70
CA THR A 481 6.38 -37.81 -26.49
C THR A 481 5.39 -37.26 -27.51
N LYS A 482 5.20 -37.98 -28.63
CA LYS A 482 4.17 -37.66 -29.63
C LYS A 482 2.77 -38.11 -29.19
N THR A 483 2.72 -39.17 -28.38
CA THR A 483 1.50 -39.80 -27.89
C THR A 483 1.24 -39.40 -26.45
N ALA A 484 0.00 -39.03 -26.13
CA ALA A 484 -0.41 -38.72 -24.76
C ALA A 484 -0.29 -39.99 -23.87
N PRO A 485 0.35 -39.90 -22.69
CA PRO A 485 0.56 -41.04 -21.80
C PRO A 485 -0.71 -41.49 -21.05
N MET A 486 -1.79 -40.69 -21.14
CA MET A 486 -3.09 -41.00 -20.55
C MET A 486 -4.21 -40.32 -21.37
N LYS A 487 -5.44 -40.85 -21.28
CA LYS A 487 -6.62 -40.27 -21.93
C LYS A 487 -7.26 -39.24 -20.98
N ASP A 488 -7.11 -37.95 -21.29
CA ASP A 488 -7.63 -36.84 -20.50
C ASP A 488 -8.65 -36.02 -21.31
N GLU A 489 -9.93 -36.07 -20.92
CA GLU A 489 -11.04 -35.38 -21.58
C GLU A 489 -11.17 -33.90 -21.16
N THR A 490 -10.43 -33.48 -20.12
CA THR A 490 -10.40 -32.09 -19.63
C THR A 490 -9.25 -31.27 -20.23
N ALA A 491 -8.20 -31.95 -20.71
CA ALA A 491 -7.11 -31.32 -21.43
C ALA A 491 -7.55 -30.91 -22.84
N THR A 492 -7.75 -29.62 -23.10
CA THR A 492 -7.80 -29.13 -24.48
C THR A 492 -6.45 -29.41 -25.15
N ALA A 493 -6.43 -30.35 -26.11
CA ALA A 493 -5.21 -30.84 -26.78
C ALA A 493 -4.36 -29.77 -27.50
N LYS A 494 -4.85 -28.53 -27.67
CA LYS A 494 -4.08 -27.42 -28.27
C LYS A 494 -3.14 -26.78 -27.25
N GLY A 495 -1.86 -27.14 -27.32
CA GLY A 495 -0.76 -26.45 -26.62
C GLY A 495 -0.05 -27.28 -25.54
N VAL A 496 -0.60 -28.43 -25.16
CA VAL A 496 0.04 -29.37 -24.22
C VAL A 496 1.22 -30.07 -24.90
N ARG A 497 2.38 -30.08 -24.23
CA ARG A 497 3.55 -30.88 -24.57
C ARG A 497 3.54 -32.12 -23.69
N TRP A 498 3.18 -33.26 -24.26
CA TRP A 498 3.18 -34.56 -23.57
C TRP A 498 4.60 -35.03 -23.28
N VAL A 499 4.79 -35.70 -22.13
CA VAL A 499 6.08 -36.20 -21.68
C VAL A 499 5.98 -37.63 -21.17
N THR A 500 7.11 -38.33 -21.14
CA THR A 500 7.23 -39.62 -20.46
C THR A 500 6.98 -39.41 -18.96
N PRO A 501 6.06 -40.17 -18.33
CA PRO A 501 5.58 -39.91 -16.96
C PRO A 501 6.57 -40.42 -15.88
N THR A 502 7.77 -39.84 -15.84
CA THR A 502 8.85 -40.23 -14.91
C THR A 502 9.13 -39.21 -13.81
N VAL A 503 8.54 -38.02 -13.86
CA VAL A 503 8.75 -36.96 -12.86
C VAL A 503 7.56 -36.91 -11.92
N VAL A 504 7.83 -36.91 -10.61
CA VAL A 504 6.81 -36.78 -9.55
C VAL A 504 6.91 -35.39 -8.93
N VAL A 505 5.76 -34.77 -8.71
CA VAL A 505 5.62 -33.44 -8.11
C VAL A 505 4.73 -33.49 -6.88
N ASP A 506 5.08 -32.71 -5.86
CA ASP A 506 4.21 -32.42 -4.72
C ASP A 506 3.26 -31.28 -5.09
N VAL A 507 1.97 -31.50 -4.86
CA VAL A 507 0.89 -30.58 -5.22
C VAL A 507 -0.05 -30.43 -4.04
N GLU A 508 -0.32 -29.18 -3.67
CA GLU A 508 -1.40 -28.83 -2.76
C GLU A 508 -2.71 -28.73 -3.54
N TYR A 509 -3.80 -29.30 -3.02
CA TYR A 509 -5.11 -29.29 -3.67
C TYR A 509 -6.25 -29.29 -2.64
N ARG A 510 -7.47 -28.98 -3.09
CA ARG A 510 -8.65 -28.82 -2.21
C ARG A 510 -9.74 -29.85 -2.49
N GLY A 511 -9.33 -31.11 -2.38
CA GLY A 511 -10.21 -32.26 -2.62
C GLY A 511 -10.35 -32.62 -4.09
N ARG A 512 -11.23 -33.59 -4.35
CA ARG A 512 -11.41 -34.20 -5.66
C ARG A 512 -12.83 -34.03 -6.20
N THR A 513 -13.00 -34.06 -7.51
CA THR A 513 -14.30 -34.23 -8.17
C THR A 513 -14.83 -35.65 -7.99
N ARG A 514 -16.11 -35.89 -8.32
CA ARG A 514 -16.65 -37.27 -8.45
C ARG A 514 -15.87 -38.12 -9.47
N SER A 515 -15.26 -37.46 -10.46
CA SER A 515 -14.34 -38.07 -11.43
C SER A 515 -12.89 -38.20 -10.91
N ASN A 516 -12.64 -37.98 -9.62
CA ASN A 516 -11.33 -38.05 -8.96
C ASN A 516 -10.26 -37.07 -9.45
N LEU A 517 -10.65 -36.00 -10.14
CA LEU A 517 -9.75 -34.90 -10.53
C LEU A 517 -9.55 -33.97 -9.34
N ILE A 518 -8.31 -33.62 -9.05
CA ILE A 518 -7.96 -32.65 -8.02
C ILE A 518 -8.40 -31.26 -8.44
N ARG A 519 -8.83 -30.46 -7.47
CA ARG A 519 -9.25 -29.07 -7.69
C ARG A 519 -8.29 -28.10 -7.02
N HIS A 520 -8.10 -26.95 -7.63
CA HIS A 520 -7.30 -25.84 -7.11
C HIS A 520 -5.86 -26.29 -6.79
N ALA A 521 -5.23 -26.94 -7.76
CA ALA A 521 -3.90 -27.48 -7.64
C ALA A 521 -2.83 -26.38 -7.69
N VAL A 522 -1.97 -26.38 -6.67
CA VAL A 522 -0.82 -25.48 -6.52
C VAL A 522 0.44 -26.33 -6.50
N PHE A 523 1.34 -26.08 -7.45
CA PHE A 523 2.63 -26.76 -7.53
C PHE A 523 3.50 -26.32 -6.35
N ARG A 524 4.04 -27.28 -5.59
CA ARG A 524 4.96 -27.01 -4.48
C ARG A 524 6.40 -27.28 -4.89
N ALA A 525 6.71 -28.51 -5.30
CA ALA A 525 8.07 -28.92 -5.61
C ALA A 525 8.14 -30.17 -6.51
N VAL A 526 9.31 -30.40 -7.09
CA VAL A 526 9.67 -31.70 -7.70
C VAL A 526 10.23 -32.59 -6.61
N ILE A 527 9.84 -33.86 -6.61
CA ILE A 527 10.35 -34.87 -5.67
C ILE A 527 11.46 -35.65 -6.38
N GLU A 528 12.71 -35.44 -5.97
CA GLU A 528 13.89 -35.98 -6.68
C GLU A 528 14.05 -37.51 -6.54
N ASP A 529 13.69 -38.08 -5.38
CA ASP A 529 14.00 -39.47 -5.02
C ASP A 529 12.75 -40.38 -4.89
N LYS A 530 11.70 -40.13 -5.68
CA LYS A 530 10.46 -40.92 -5.64
C LYS A 530 10.17 -41.60 -6.99
N ALA A 531 9.97 -42.91 -6.97
CA ALA A 531 9.57 -43.65 -8.17
C ALA A 531 8.14 -43.26 -8.59
N PRO A 532 7.87 -43.06 -9.90
CA PRO A 532 6.53 -42.71 -10.40
C PRO A 532 5.44 -43.70 -9.98
N THR A 533 5.80 -44.98 -9.86
CA THR A 533 4.93 -46.08 -9.42
C THR A 533 4.54 -46.00 -7.95
N ASP A 534 5.20 -45.16 -7.15
CA ASP A 534 4.92 -44.94 -5.72
C ASP A 534 3.95 -43.78 -5.50
N ALA A 535 3.58 -43.04 -6.55
CA ALA A 535 2.45 -42.11 -6.57
C ALA A 535 1.14 -42.89 -6.81
N GLN A 536 0.81 -43.79 -5.87
CA GLN A 536 -0.36 -44.66 -5.96
C GLN A 536 -1.58 -44.01 -5.33
N ARG A 537 -2.70 -44.11 -6.06
CA ARG A 537 -4.03 -43.91 -5.48
C ARG A 537 -4.60 -45.28 -5.11
N ALA A 538 -4.97 -45.46 -3.84
CA ALA A 538 -5.69 -46.65 -3.40
C ALA A 538 -7.01 -46.81 -4.19
N ALA A 539 -7.36 -48.04 -4.57
CA ALA A 539 -8.65 -48.31 -5.20
C ALA A 539 -9.77 -47.91 -4.22
N ALA A 540 -10.67 -47.02 -4.63
CA ALA A 540 -11.69 -46.48 -3.74
C ALA A 540 -12.75 -47.53 -3.39
N GLU A 541 -13.08 -47.66 -2.10
CA GLU A 541 -14.38 -48.20 -1.66
C GLU A 541 -15.49 -47.16 -1.91
N PRO A 542 -16.73 -47.59 -2.20
CA PRO A 542 -17.82 -46.67 -2.50
C PRO A 542 -18.28 -45.96 -1.21
N ALA A 543 -18.08 -44.65 -1.14
CA ALA A 543 -18.53 -43.85 0.00
C ALA A 543 -20.05 -43.60 -0.05
N SER A 544 -20.75 -44.10 0.98
CA SER A 544 -22.16 -43.84 1.28
C SER A 544 -22.31 -42.68 2.27
N ALA A 545 -22.67 -41.48 1.79
CA ALA A 545 -23.34 -40.43 2.58
C ALA A 545 -23.97 -39.37 1.64
N PRO A 546 -25.15 -38.81 1.97
CA PRO A 546 -25.91 -37.97 1.05
C PRO A 546 -25.42 -36.50 1.10
N ALA A 547 -24.97 -35.98 -0.04
CA ALA A 547 -24.68 -34.56 -0.22
C ALA A 547 -25.80 -33.86 -1.02
N ARG A 548 -26.12 -32.62 -0.61
CA ARG A 548 -27.02 -31.67 -1.29
C ARG A 548 -26.81 -31.66 -2.81
N LYS A 549 -27.90 -31.55 -3.57
CA LYS A 549 -27.93 -31.56 -5.05
C LYS A 549 -26.96 -30.51 -5.64
N PRO A 550 -26.03 -30.89 -6.54
CA PRO A 550 -25.25 -29.93 -7.32
C PRO A 550 -26.11 -29.29 -8.41
N ARG A 551 -25.89 -27.99 -8.62
CA ARG A 551 -26.37 -27.23 -9.79
C ARG A 551 -25.59 -27.70 -11.04
N GLU A 552 -26.28 -27.92 -12.16
CA GLU A 552 -25.67 -28.38 -13.41
C GLU A 552 -24.49 -27.50 -13.84
N ALA A 553 -23.43 -28.12 -14.34
CA ALA A 553 -22.25 -27.44 -14.85
C ALA A 553 -22.62 -26.56 -16.06
N ALA A 554 -22.52 -25.24 -15.89
CA ALA A 554 -22.62 -24.30 -17.00
C ALA A 554 -21.50 -24.56 -18.02
N PRO A 555 -21.69 -24.24 -19.32
CA PRO A 555 -20.67 -24.41 -20.33
C PRO A 555 -19.43 -23.58 -19.95
N LEU A 556 -18.27 -24.23 -19.84
CA LEU A 556 -17.00 -23.59 -19.53
C LEU A 556 -16.67 -22.52 -20.59
N VAL A 557 -16.58 -21.27 -20.16
CA VAL A 557 -15.98 -20.18 -20.95
C VAL A 557 -14.59 -20.62 -21.40
N ARG A 558 -14.36 -20.58 -22.71
CA ARG A 558 -13.10 -21.06 -23.29
C ARG A 558 -11.97 -20.06 -22.99
N LEU A 559 -11.03 -20.44 -22.12
CA LEU A 559 -9.86 -19.63 -21.82
C LEU A 559 -8.80 -19.73 -22.92
N THR A 560 -8.37 -18.59 -23.46
CA THR A 560 -7.18 -18.51 -24.31
C THR A 560 -5.96 -18.14 -23.48
N ASN A 561 -4.81 -18.73 -23.79
CA ASN A 561 -3.56 -18.58 -23.05
C ASN A 561 -3.72 -18.86 -21.53
N PRO A 562 -4.26 -20.03 -21.12
CA PRO A 562 -4.51 -20.36 -19.72
C PRO A 562 -3.24 -20.30 -18.86
N GLY A 563 -2.07 -20.66 -19.41
CA GLY A 563 -0.77 -20.57 -18.73
C GLY A 563 -0.16 -19.16 -18.65
N ARG A 564 -0.90 -18.11 -19.03
CA ARG A 564 -0.41 -16.73 -18.94
C ARG A 564 -0.25 -16.31 -17.49
N LEU A 565 0.95 -15.91 -17.07
CA LEU A 565 1.22 -15.42 -15.72
C LEU A 565 0.62 -14.03 -15.54
N LEU A 566 -0.29 -13.90 -14.56
CA LEU A 566 -0.92 -12.62 -14.19
C LEU A 566 -0.22 -11.99 -12.99
N TRP A 567 0.24 -12.81 -12.04
CA TRP A 567 1.13 -12.43 -10.94
C TRP A 567 2.37 -13.33 -10.96
N PRO A 568 3.47 -12.91 -11.61
CA PRO A 568 4.64 -13.75 -11.84
C PRO A 568 5.33 -14.24 -10.57
N GLU A 569 5.45 -13.38 -9.55
CA GLU A 569 6.05 -13.73 -8.26
C GLU A 569 5.25 -14.80 -7.51
N GLN A 570 3.92 -14.71 -7.56
CA GLN A 570 3.03 -15.66 -6.90
C GLN A 570 2.74 -16.90 -7.80
N GLY A 571 3.24 -16.90 -9.03
CA GLY A 571 2.99 -17.96 -10.00
C GLY A 571 1.52 -18.15 -10.35
N ILE A 572 0.70 -17.10 -10.24
CA ILE A 572 -0.74 -17.19 -10.54
C ILE A 572 -0.93 -16.92 -12.02
N THR A 573 -1.45 -17.93 -12.71
CA THR A 573 -1.81 -17.83 -14.12
C THR A 573 -3.25 -17.40 -14.32
N LYS A 574 -3.61 -17.14 -15.58
CA LYS A 574 -4.99 -16.90 -16.01
C LYS A 574 -5.91 -18.06 -15.68
N GLN A 575 -5.46 -19.30 -15.83
CA GLN A 575 -6.20 -20.47 -15.38
C GLN A 575 -6.38 -20.44 -13.86
N GLY A 576 -5.31 -20.16 -13.10
CA GLY A 576 -5.38 -20.07 -11.65
C GLY A 576 -6.39 -19.03 -11.15
N LEU A 577 -6.49 -17.88 -11.83
CA LEU A 577 -7.50 -16.86 -11.50
C LEU A 577 -8.93 -17.31 -11.84
N ALA A 578 -9.13 -18.02 -12.95
CA ALA A 578 -10.43 -18.57 -13.32
C ALA A 578 -10.89 -19.64 -12.31
N ASP A 579 -9.97 -20.52 -11.91
CA ASP A 579 -10.24 -21.55 -10.90
C ASP A 579 -10.63 -20.90 -9.56
N PHE A 580 -9.90 -19.84 -9.15
CA PHE A 580 -10.21 -19.07 -7.95
C PHE A 580 -11.62 -18.47 -7.98
N TYR A 581 -12.00 -17.75 -9.04
CA TYR A 581 -13.33 -17.14 -9.13
C TYR A 581 -14.45 -18.16 -9.27
N THR A 582 -14.17 -19.33 -9.84
CA THR A 582 -15.11 -20.46 -9.85
C THR A 582 -15.36 -20.98 -8.43
N GLU A 583 -14.31 -21.08 -7.59
CA GLU A 583 -14.42 -21.54 -6.20
C GLU A 583 -15.26 -20.59 -5.34
N ILE A 584 -15.13 -19.28 -5.58
CA ILE A 584 -15.77 -18.25 -4.75
C ILE A 584 -16.99 -17.60 -5.42
N ALA A 585 -17.52 -18.20 -6.48
CA ALA A 585 -18.58 -17.61 -7.29
C ALA A 585 -19.80 -17.19 -6.45
N ASP A 586 -20.24 -18.06 -5.55
CA ASP A 586 -21.38 -17.83 -4.66
C ASP A 586 -21.15 -16.66 -3.68
N TRP A 587 -19.88 -16.33 -3.41
CA TRP A 587 -19.47 -15.24 -2.52
C TRP A 587 -19.33 -13.92 -3.27
N ILE A 588 -18.71 -13.92 -4.46
CA ILE A 588 -18.45 -12.69 -5.19
C ILE A 588 -19.67 -12.19 -5.98
N LEU A 589 -20.43 -13.08 -6.62
CA LEU A 589 -21.52 -12.69 -7.51
C LEU A 589 -22.58 -11.81 -6.85
N PRO A 590 -23.01 -12.03 -5.60
CA PRO A 590 -23.95 -11.13 -4.91
C PRO A 590 -23.50 -9.65 -4.87
N HIS A 591 -22.20 -9.37 -4.97
CA HIS A 591 -21.68 -8.01 -4.87
C HIS A 591 -21.42 -7.32 -6.22
N ILE A 592 -21.36 -8.07 -7.33
CA ILE A 592 -20.98 -7.56 -8.65
C ILE A 592 -22.00 -7.85 -9.76
N ALA A 593 -22.83 -8.88 -9.61
CA ALA A 593 -23.83 -9.22 -10.61
C ALA A 593 -24.91 -8.13 -10.70
N GLY A 594 -25.38 -7.83 -11.91
CA GLY A 594 -26.42 -6.83 -12.15
C GLY A 594 -25.99 -5.39 -11.87
N ARG A 595 -24.69 -5.08 -11.87
CA ARG A 595 -24.17 -3.73 -11.60
C ARG A 595 -23.29 -3.23 -12.75
N PRO A 596 -23.31 -1.92 -13.06
CA PRO A 596 -22.32 -1.32 -13.97
C PRO A 596 -20.91 -1.47 -13.38
N LEU A 597 -19.95 -1.89 -14.21
CA LEU A 597 -18.60 -2.23 -13.80
C LEU A 597 -17.56 -1.34 -14.47
N SER A 598 -16.65 -0.79 -13.67
CA SER A 598 -15.34 -0.35 -14.16
C SER A 598 -14.33 -1.47 -13.93
N LEU A 599 -13.59 -1.86 -14.98
CA LEU A 599 -12.73 -3.03 -14.96
C LEU A 599 -11.27 -2.61 -15.10
N LEU A 600 -10.40 -3.02 -14.20
CA LEU A 600 -8.95 -2.86 -14.41
C LEU A 600 -8.44 -4.09 -15.18
N ARG A 601 -8.13 -3.89 -16.46
CA ARG A 601 -7.61 -4.93 -17.35
C ARG A 601 -6.09 -4.87 -17.39
N CYS A 602 -5.45 -6.00 -17.19
CA CYS A 602 -4.01 -6.20 -17.32
C CYS A 602 -3.78 -7.43 -18.21
N PRO A 603 -3.93 -7.31 -19.54
CA PRO A 603 -3.86 -8.47 -20.45
C PRO A 603 -2.55 -9.26 -20.36
N GLY A 604 -1.44 -8.60 -20.03
CA GLY A 604 -0.12 -9.22 -19.80
C GLY A 604 0.24 -9.49 -18.34
N GLY A 605 -0.71 -9.36 -17.41
CA GLY A 605 -0.45 -9.42 -15.98
C GLY A 605 0.02 -8.09 -15.38
N ILE A 606 0.31 -8.09 -14.07
CA ILE A 606 0.60 -6.86 -13.30
C ILE A 606 1.93 -6.18 -13.66
N THR A 607 2.81 -6.85 -14.41
CA THR A 607 4.10 -6.33 -14.86
C THR A 607 4.02 -5.52 -16.15
N GLU A 608 2.89 -5.61 -16.86
CA GLU A 608 2.63 -4.86 -18.08
C GLU A 608 1.60 -3.75 -17.84
N GLN A 609 1.32 -2.96 -18.88
CA GLN A 609 0.37 -1.86 -18.79
C GLN A 609 -1.04 -2.36 -18.45
N CYS A 610 -1.58 -1.88 -17.34
CA CYS A 610 -2.99 -2.01 -16.99
C CYS A 610 -3.77 -0.76 -17.39
N PHE A 611 -5.05 -0.92 -17.73
CA PHE A 611 -5.93 0.19 -18.06
C PHE A 611 -7.35 -0.06 -17.56
N PHE A 612 -8.06 1.02 -17.22
CA PHE A 612 -9.47 0.95 -16.87
C PHE A 612 -10.32 0.88 -18.13
N GLN A 613 -11.20 -0.12 -18.18
CA GLN A 613 -12.18 -0.32 -19.25
C GLN A 613 -13.59 -0.19 -18.65
N LYS A 614 -14.40 0.67 -19.26
CA LYS A 614 -15.79 0.94 -18.86
C LYS A 614 -16.81 0.50 -19.91
N HIS A 615 -16.42 0.57 -21.18
CA HIS A 615 -17.28 0.33 -22.34
C HIS A 615 -16.89 -0.95 -23.08
N ARG A 616 -17.65 -1.30 -24.12
CA ARG A 616 -17.44 -2.50 -24.95
C ARG A 616 -16.05 -2.53 -25.60
N TRP A 617 -15.53 -3.74 -25.86
CA TRP A 617 -14.32 -3.95 -26.65
C TRP A 617 -14.52 -5.02 -27.74
N ALA A 618 -13.62 -5.04 -28.72
CA ALA A 618 -13.64 -6.02 -29.80
C ALA A 618 -13.42 -7.45 -29.26
N GLY A 619 -14.35 -8.36 -29.54
CA GLY A 619 -14.31 -9.74 -29.04
C GLY A 619 -14.96 -9.94 -27.67
N LEU A 620 -15.70 -8.96 -27.14
CA LEU A 620 -16.60 -9.14 -26.01
C LEU A 620 -17.74 -10.09 -26.41
N SER A 621 -17.92 -11.18 -25.66
CA SER A 621 -19.00 -12.16 -25.86
C SER A 621 -20.35 -11.61 -25.38
N ASP A 622 -21.42 -12.29 -25.78
CA ASP A 622 -22.80 -11.94 -25.38
C ASP A 622 -23.09 -12.23 -23.90
N GLY A 623 -22.15 -12.86 -23.17
CA GLY A 623 -22.23 -13.10 -21.73
C GLY A 623 -22.07 -11.86 -20.86
N VAL A 624 -21.73 -10.70 -21.46
CA VAL A 624 -21.61 -9.41 -20.76
C VAL A 624 -22.73 -8.47 -21.23
N ARG A 625 -23.58 -8.04 -20.29
CA ARG A 625 -24.70 -7.12 -20.51
C ARG A 625 -24.18 -5.71 -20.74
N LEU A 626 -24.75 -5.02 -21.72
CA LEU A 626 -24.53 -3.60 -21.96
C LEU A 626 -25.61 -2.79 -21.24
N VAL A 627 -25.20 -1.75 -20.51
CA VAL A 627 -26.06 -0.92 -19.67
C VAL A 627 -25.99 0.53 -20.18
N PRO A 628 -27.06 1.04 -20.81
CA PRO A 628 -27.12 2.45 -21.20
C PRO A 628 -27.10 3.35 -19.96
N ILE A 629 -26.24 4.37 -19.96
CA ILE A 629 -26.17 5.36 -18.88
C ILE A 629 -26.57 6.73 -19.45
N PRO A 630 -27.56 7.43 -18.88
CA PRO A 630 -27.90 8.77 -19.31
C PRO A 630 -26.70 9.73 -19.18
N GLY A 631 -26.32 10.38 -20.28
CA GLY A 631 -25.17 11.29 -20.34
C GLY A 631 -23.82 10.64 -20.62
N ASP A 632 -23.79 9.32 -20.88
CA ASP A 632 -22.62 8.61 -21.41
C ASP A 632 -22.90 8.18 -22.85
N ASP A 633 -21.97 8.45 -23.77
CA ASP A 633 -22.14 8.16 -25.19
C ASP A 633 -22.04 6.66 -25.50
N GLU A 634 -21.41 5.89 -24.62
CA GLU A 634 -21.21 4.44 -24.77
C GLU A 634 -21.74 3.64 -23.57
N PRO A 635 -22.42 2.50 -23.79
CA PRO A 635 -22.97 1.72 -22.69
C PRO A 635 -21.88 1.14 -21.78
N MET A 636 -22.17 1.13 -20.48
CA MET A 636 -21.37 0.47 -19.45
C MET A 636 -21.51 -1.06 -19.52
N LEU A 637 -20.60 -1.77 -18.87
CA LEU A 637 -20.61 -3.24 -18.80
C LEU A 637 -21.23 -3.76 -17.50
N ALA A 638 -21.97 -4.85 -17.55
CA ALA A 638 -22.45 -5.61 -16.40
C ALA A 638 -22.38 -7.13 -16.65
N ILE A 639 -22.28 -7.92 -15.60
CA ILE A 639 -22.36 -9.39 -15.67
C ILE A 639 -23.53 -9.88 -14.82
N ASN A 640 -24.05 -11.07 -15.10
CA ASN A 640 -25.18 -11.63 -14.36
C ASN A 640 -24.83 -12.91 -13.58
N ASP A 641 -23.77 -13.62 -13.98
CA ASP A 641 -23.47 -14.95 -13.46
C ASP A 641 -21.97 -15.30 -13.56
N LEU A 642 -21.65 -16.55 -13.21
CA LEU A 642 -20.29 -17.09 -13.28
C LEU A 642 -19.73 -17.08 -14.71
N ALA A 643 -20.55 -17.31 -15.74
CA ALA A 643 -20.06 -17.28 -17.12
C ALA A 643 -19.58 -15.86 -17.46
N GLY A 644 -20.37 -14.84 -17.14
CA GLY A 644 -19.96 -13.43 -17.27
C GLY A 644 -18.68 -13.13 -16.47
N LEU A 645 -18.54 -13.65 -15.26
CA LEU A 645 -17.31 -13.47 -14.46
C LEU A 645 -16.08 -14.10 -15.10
N LEU A 646 -16.20 -15.32 -15.64
CA LEU A 646 -15.10 -15.99 -16.35
C LEU A 646 -14.76 -15.31 -17.68
N GLU A 647 -15.72 -14.65 -18.33
CA GLU A 647 -15.46 -13.77 -19.49
C GLU A 647 -14.61 -12.55 -19.10
N LEU A 648 -14.81 -11.98 -17.91
CA LEU A 648 -13.93 -10.92 -17.39
C LEU A 648 -12.49 -11.43 -17.20
N VAL A 649 -12.34 -12.63 -16.62
CA VAL A 649 -11.01 -13.29 -16.48
C VAL A 649 -10.39 -13.54 -17.85
N GLN A 650 -11.18 -14.04 -18.81
CA GLN A 650 -10.76 -14.25 -20.19
C GLN A 650 -10.24 -12.95 -20.84
N ALA A 651 -10.88 -11.83 -20.54
CA ALA A 651 -10.49 -10.50 -21.02
C ALA A 651 -9.28 -9.88 -20.28
N GLY A 652 -8.72 -10.58 -19.28
CA GLY A 652 -7.57 -10.13 -18.50
C GLY A 652 -7.93 -9.12 -17.42
N VAL A 653 -9.17 -9.12 -16.91
CA VAL A 653 -9.59 -8.28 -15.79
C VAL A 653 -8.96 -8.80 -14.49
N LEU A 654 -8.24 -7.94 -13.78
CA LEU A 654 -7.66 -8.26 -12.46
C LEU A 654 -8.33 -7.52 -11.31
N GLU A 655 -9.03 -6.41 -11.54
CA GLU A 655 -9.85 -5.76 -10.52
C GLU A 655 -11.24 -5.43 -11.06
N ILE A 656 -12.27 -5.72 -10.27
CA ILE A 656 -13.67 -5.48 -10.59
C ILE A 656 -14.18 -4.38 -9.65
N HIS A 657 -14.63 -3.26 -10.23
CA HIS A 657 -15.09 -2.08 -9.49
C HIS A 657 -16.55 -1.77 -9.85
N PRO A 658 -17.52 -2.30 -9.10
CA PRO A 658 -18.93 -2.03 -9.35
C PRO A 658 -19.31 -0.61 -8.92
N TRP A 659 -20.29 -0.03 -9.60
CA TRP A 659 -20.95 1.20 -9.16
C TRP A 659 -21.74 0.97 -7.88
N GLY A 660 -21.93 2.01 -7.08
CA GLY A 660 -22.84 2.03 -5.92
C GLY A 660 -24.34 1.94 -6.25
N ALA A 661 -24.72 1.55 -7.47
CA ALA A 661 -26.09 1.38 -7.95
C ALA A 661 -26.21 0.08 -8.78
N THR A 662 -27.44 -0.33 -9.09
CA THR A 662 -27.73 -1.46 -9.98
C THR A 662 -27.79 -1.02 -11.44
N ALA A 663 -27.66 -1.98 -12.36
CA ALA A 663 -27.74 -1.72 -13.80
C ALA A 663 -29.16 -1.33 -14.24
N ASP A 664 -30.17 -1.71 -13.47
CA ASP A 664 -31.57 -1.40 -13.76
C ASP A 664 -31.95 0.00 -13.26
N GLN A 665 -31.26 0.52 -12.22
CA GLN A 665 -31.48 1.87 -11.67
C GLN A 665 -30.15 2.63 -11.46
N PRO A 666 -29.38 2.92 -12.51
CA PRO A 666 -28.03 3.49 -12.39
C PRO A 666 -27.98 4.92 -11.81
N ALA A 667 -29.12 5.62 -11.76
CA ALA A 667 -29.24 6.97 -11.21
C ALA A 667 -29.44 7.01 -9.69
N LEU A 668 -29.82 5.89 -9.06
CA LEU A 668 -30.19 5.82 -7.65
C LEU A 668 -29.25 4.83 -6.93
N PRO A 669 -28.31 5.33 -6.11
CA PRO A 669 -27.41 4.47 -5.36
C PRO A 669 -28.15 3.61 -4.35
N ASP A 670 -27.73 2.36 -4.23
CA ASP A 670 -28.18 1.40 -3.22
C ASP A 670 -27.07 1.06 -2.20
N ARG A 671 -25.89 1.66 -2.35
CA ARG A 671 -24.70 1.36 -1.56
C ARG A 671 -23.79 2.58 -1.42
N VAL A 672 -23.31 2.80 -0.19
CA VAL A 672 -22.34 3.84 0.15
C VAL A 672 -21.05 3.20 0.65
N THR A 673 -19.90 3.76 0.26
CA THR A 673 -18.56 3.31 0.69
C THR A 673 -17.76 4.48 1.25
N ILE A 674 -17.28 4.32 2.48
CA ILE A 674 -16.24 5.16 3.09
C ILE A 674 -14.92 4.40 3.00
N ASP A 675 -13.98 4.92 2.20
CA ASP A 675 -12.66 4.32 1.99
C ASP A 675 -11.64 4.98 2.95
N LEU A 676 -11.11 4.21 3.88
CA LEU A 676 -10.13 4.68 4.86
C LEU A 676 -8.73 4.48 4.30
N ASP A 677 -8.16 5.54 3.72
CA ASP A 677 -6.88 5.52 3.04
C ASP A 677 -5.77 6.10 3.94
N PRO A 678 -5.01 5.26 4.68
CA PRO A 678 -3.96 5.74 5.56
C PRO A 678 -2.81 6.39 4.79
N GLY A 679 -2.42 7.58 5.19
CA GLY A 679 -1.18 8.17 4.71
C GLY A 679 0.05 7.51 5.33
N ASP A 680 1.22 7.91 4.84
CA ASP A 680 2.48 7.32 5.27
C ASP A 680 2.72 7.54 6.76
N GLY A 681 3.20 6.51 7.46
CA GLY A 681 3.49 6.53 8.89
C GLY A 681 2.29 6.28 9.81
N VAL A 682 1.09 6.03 9.28
CA VAL A 682 -0.08 5.64 10.09
C VAL A 682 0.05 4.18 10.54
N PRO A 683 0.06 3.89 11.86
CA PRO A 683 0.01 2.51 12.37
C PRO A 683 -1.31 1.83 12.01
N TRP A 684 -1.29 0.52 11.77
CA TRP A 684 -2.49 -0.23 11.38
C TRP A 684 -3.60 -0.19 12.43
N GLU A 685 -3.22 -0.14 13.69
CA GLU A 685 -4.12 -0.01 14.84
C GLU A 685 -4.98 1.26 14.71
N ARG A 686 -4.43 2.34 14.14
CA ARG A 686 -5.19 3.56 13.84
C ARG A 686 -6.21 3.38 12.72
N VAL A 687 -5.92 2.52 11.74
CA VAL A 687 -6.85 2.20 10.65
C VAL A 687 -8.03 1.38 11.18
N ILE A 688 -7.75 0.46 12.10
CA ILE A 688 -8.77 -0.28 12.84
C ILE A 688 -9.65 0.68 13.65
N GLU A 689 -9.04 1.54 14.47
CA GLU A 689 -9.77 2.58 15.23
C GLU A 689 -10.65 3.43 14.31
N ALA A 690 -10.13 3.86 13.15
CA ALA A 690 -10.88 4.66 12.18
C ALA A 690 -12.11 3.93 11.62
N ALA A 691 -12.02 2.62 11.36
CA ALA A 691 -13.17 1.83 10.91
C ALA A 691 -14.26 1.77 11.98
N PHE A 692 -13.89 1.58 13.24
CA PHE A 692 -14.84 1.63 14.35
C PHE A 692 -15.40 3.04 14.59
N ASP A 693 -14.63 4.10 14.31
CA ASP A 693 -15.11 5.48 14.40
C ASP A 693 -16.17 5.78 13.34
N VAL A 694 -15.96 5.35 12.09
CA VAL A 694 -17.01 5.42 11.04
C VAL A 694 -18.25 4.64 11.46
N ARG A 695 -18.07 3.42 12.00
CA ARG A 695 -19.19 2.60 12.50
C ARG A 695 -19.99 3.33 13.58
N ARG A 696 -19.32 3.94 14.56
CA ARG A 696 -19.96 4.71 15.63
C ARG A 696 -20.71 5.93 15.07
N TRP A 697 -20.16 6.61 14.08
CA TRP A 697 -20.85 7.70 13.40
C TRP A 697 -22.13 7.25 12.71
N LEU A 698 -22.09 6.14 11.98
CA LEU A 698 -23.26 5.57 11.31
C LEU A 698 -24.33 5.09 12.30
N GLN A 699 -23.93 4.54 13.45
CA GLN A 699 -24.85 4.14 14.51
C GLN A 699 -25.65 5.31 15.10
N LYS A 700 -25.10 6.54 15.13
CA LYS A 700 -25.85 7.74 15.56
C LYS A 700 -27.06 8.03 14.66
N TYR A 701 -27.01 7.58 13.41
CA TYR A 701 -28.08 7.72 12.41
C TYR A 701 -28.87 6.43 12.23
N HIS A 702 -28.73 5.46 13.15
CA HIS A 702 -29.35 4.14 13.07
C HIS A 702 -28.99 3.35 11.80
N LEU A 703 -27.86 3.66 11.17
CA LEU A 703 -27.35 2.95 10.01
C LEU A 703 -26.40 1.83 10.43
N GLN A 704 -26.74 0.59 10.06
CA GLN A 704 -25.88 -0.56 10.14
C GLN A 704 -24.88 -0.55 8.98
N SER A 705 -23.65 -0.93 9.29
CA SER A 705 -22.53 -0.94 8.36
C SER A 705 -21.72 -2.21 8.46
N PHE A 706 -21.00 -2.46 7.38
CA PHE A 706 -20.20 -3.64 7.11
C PHE A 706 -18.79 -3.21 6.75
N VAL A 707 -17.83 -4.12 6.88
CA VAL A 707 -16.41 -3.77 6.72
C VAL A 707 -15.68 -4.82 5.91
N LYS A 708 -14.72 -4.37 5.11
CA LYS A 708 -13.85 -5.25 4.32
C LYS A 708 -12.44 -4.71 4.22
N THR A 709 -11.48 -5.61 4.08
CA THR A 709 -10.14 -5.22 3.66
C THR A 709 -10.16 -4.70 2.23
N THR A 710 -9.27 -3.75 1.92
CA THR A 710 -9.17 -3.22 0.55
C THR A 710 -8.35 -4.12 -0.37
N GLY A 711 -7.55 -5.04 0.16
CA GLY A 711 -6.44 -5.67 -0.55
C GLY A 711 -5.25 -4.72 -0.81
N GLY A 712 -5.32 -3.48 -0.30
CA GLY A 712 -4.30 -2.45 -0.43
C GLY A 712 -3.72 -2.07 0.92
N LYS A 713 -3.86 -0.80 1.31
CA LYS A 713 -3.37 -0.26 2.59
C LYS A 713 -4.46 -0.01 3.64
N GLY A 714 -5.71 0.09 3.22
CA GLY A 714 -6.82 0.57 4.05
C GLY A 714 -7.95 -0.43 4.30
N LEU A 715 -9.04 0.06 4.88
CA LEU A 715 -10.32 -0.64 5.07
C LEU A 715 -11.43 0.14 4.36
N HIS A 716 -12.43 -0.58 3.83
CA HIS A 716 -13.69 0.05 3.43
C HIS A 716 -14.75 -0.23 4.48
N VAL A 717 -15.46 0.80 4.90
CA VAL A 717 -16.73 0.68 5.63
C VAL A 717 -17.87 0.96 4.65
N VAL A 718 -18.77 0.01 4.51
CA VAL A 718 -19.81 -0.01 3.47
C VAL A 718 -21.16 -0.21 4.12
N PHE A 719 -22.18 0.50 3.66
CA PHE A 719 -23.55 0.32 4.14
C PHE A 719 -24.54 0.39 2.97
N PRO A 720 -25.57 -0.48 2.96
CA PRO A 720 -26.64 -0.41 1.98
C PRO A 720 -27.61 0.72 2.32
N VAL A 721 -28.18 1.33 1.29
CA VAL A 721 -29.25 2.32 1.39
C VAL A 721 -30.36 1.94 0.42
N THR A 722 -31.60 2.24 0.78
CA THR A 722 -32.73 2.07 -0.15
C THR A 722 -32.56 3.09 -1.29
N PRO A 723 -32.71 2.69 -2.58
CA PRO A 723 -32.43 3.55 -3.73
C PRO A 723 -33.52 4.62 -3.91
N GLN A 724 -33.48 5.64 -3.06
CA GLN A 724 -34.42 6.76 -3.02
C GLN A 724 -33.71 8.12 -3.13
N ALA A 725 -32.48 8.21 -2.63
CA ALA A 725 -31.64 9.41 -2.72
C ALA A 725 -30.79 9.38 -4.00
N ASP A 726 -30.49 10.55 -4.56
CA ASP A 726 -29.60 10.66 -5.72
C ASP A 726 -28.11 10.61 -5.32
N TRP A 727 -27.23 10.54 -6.33
CA TRP A 727 -25.77 10.48 -6.13
C TRP A 727 -25.22 11.66 -5.33
N ASP A 728 -25.76 12.87 -5.53
CA ASP A 728 -25.27 14.08 -4.86
C ASP A 728 -25.65 14.07 -3.37
N SER A 729 -26.87 13.63 -3.04
CA SER A 729 -27.34 13.48 -1.67
C SER A 729 -26.53 12.42 -0.90
N VAL A 730 -26.32 11.25 -1.51
CA VAL A 730 -25.50 10.17 -0.93
C VAL A 730 -24.05 10.62 -0.70
N LYS A 731 -23.45 11.28 -1.70
CA LYS A 731 -22.09 11.83 -1.59
C LYS A 731 -21.98 12.89 -0.50
N SER A 732 -22.97 13.80 -0.42
CA SER A 732 -23.02 14.85 0.59
C SER A 732 -23.08 14.26 2.00
N PHE A 733 -23.88 13.22 2.22
CA PHE A 733 -23.91 12.53 3.51
C PHE A 733 -22.55 11.93 3.89
N ALA A 734 -21.94 11.19 2.96
CA ALA A 734 -20.63 10.59 3.16
C ALA A 734 -19.56 11.67 3.45
N GLN A 735 -19.64 12.81 2.77
CA GLN A 735 -18.77 13.96 3.00
C GLN A 735 -18.93 14.53 4.41
N GLN A 736 -20.16 14.72 4.88
CA GLN A 736 -20.43 15.24 6.23
C GLN A 736 -19.82 14.35 7.32
N ILE A 737 -19.90 13.03 7.17
CA ILE A 737 -19.25 12.09 8.10
C ILE A 737 -17.73 12.29 8.09
N ALA A 738 -17.12 12.34 6.90
CA ALA A 738 -15.68 12.53 6.75
C ALA A 738 -15.20 13.86 7.36
N GLU A 739 -15.92 14.95 7.10
CA GLU A 739 -15.63 16.28 7.63
C GLU A 739 -15.83 16.35 9.14
N ALA A 740 -16.90 15.75 9.68
CA ALA A 740 -17.13 15.71 11.12
C ALA A 740 -16.04 14.93 11.86
N MET A 741 -15.61 13.78 11.31
CA MET A 741 -14.48 13.03 11.85
C MET A 741 -13.19 13.85 11.81
N ALA A 742 -12.90 14.51 10.69
CA ALA A 742 -11.74 15.38 10.55
C ALA A 742 -11.77 16.59 11.49
N ALA A 743 -12.94 17.15 11.78
CA ALA A 743 -13.11 18.25 12.72
C ALA A 743 -12.96 17.80 14.18
N GLU A 744 -13.50 16.63 14.53
CA GLU A 744 -13.42 16.07 15.89
C GLU A 744 -11.97 15.63 16.23
N ARG A 745 -11.29 15.00 15.29
CA ARG A 745 -9.93 14.44 15.46
C ARG A 745 -9.01 14.84 14.29
N PRO A 746 -8.65 16.13 14.16
CA PRO A 746 -7.79 16.63 13.07
C PRO A 746 -6.35 16.10 13.15
N ASP A 747 -5.96 15.57 14.32
CA ASP A 747 -4.72 14.84 14.56
C ASP A 747 -4.70 13.45 13.90
N ARG A 748 -5.87 12.87 13.62
CA ARG A 748 -6.02 11.51 13.08
C ARG A 748 -6.62 11.48 11.68
N TYR A 749 -7.56 12.36 11.38
CA TYR A 749 -8.37 12.30 10.17
C TYR A 749 -8.20 13.52 9.29
N VAL A 750 -8.39 13.32 8.00
CA VAL A 750 -8.48 14.39 7.02
C VAL A 750 -9.57 14.05 6.00
N ALA A 751 -10.42 15.01 5.67
CA ALA A 751 -11.44 14.88 4.62
C ALA A 751 -10.94 15.42 3.26
N ASN A 752 -9.70 15.93 3.20
CA ASN A 752 -9.08 16.46 1.99
C ASN A 752 -8.25 15.38 1.28
N MET A 753 -8.48 15.22 -0.04
CA MET A 753 -7.83 14.23 -0.88
C MET A 753 -6.31 14.44 -1.05
N ALA A 754 -5.74 15.59 -0.70
CA ALA A 754 -4.32 15.85 -0.98
C ALA A 754 -3.38 14.95 -0.18
N LYS A 755 -2.58 14.11 -0.87
CA LYS A 755 -1.65 13.17 -0.22
C LYS A 755 -0.70 13.82 0.79
N ARG A 756 -0.28 15.07 0.52
CA ARG A 756 0.60 15.86 1.40
C ARG A 756 0.03 16.16 2.80
N VAL A 757 -1.30 16.20 2.96
CA VAL A 757 -1.91 16.44 4.28
C VAL A 757 -2.20 15.12 5.02
N ARG A 758 -1.94 13.97 4.40
CA ARG A 758 -2.22 12.65 4.98
C ARG A 758 -1.07 12.09 5.81
N GLN A 759 0.08 12.76 5.89
CA GLN A 759 1.21 12.25 6.67
C GLN A 759 0.80 12.06 8.14
N GLY A 760 0.93 10.84 8.65
CA GLY A 760 0.48 10.46 9.99
C GLY A 760 -1.04 10.47 10.21
N ARG A 761 -1.85 10.66 9.17
CA ARG A 761 -3.32 10.77 9.23
C ARG A 761 -4.02 9.87 8.22
N ILE A 762 -5.28 9.55 8.48
CA ILE A 762 -6.11 8.74 7.61
C ILE A 762 -7.01 9.67 6.80
N TYR A 763 -6.94 9.54 5.47
CA TYR A 763 -7.91 10.19 4.60
C TYR A 763 -9.20 9.39 4.62
N VAL A 764 -10.29 10.03 5.06
CA VAL A 764 -11.63 9.46 5.05
C VAL A 764 -12.24 9.77 3.70
N ASP A 765 -12.02 8.88 2.72
CA ASP A 765 -12.41 9.09 1.33
C ASP A 765 -13.91 8.83 1.12
N TYR A 766 -14.64 9.92 0.91
CA TYR A 766 -16.06 9.91 0.57
C TYR A 766 -16.31 9.99 -0.95
N LEU A 767 -15.27 10.18 -1.77
CA LEU A 767 -15.42 10.44 -3.22
C LEU A 767 -15.83 9.20 -4.03
N ARG A 768 -15.87 8.03 -3.39
CA ARG A 768 -16.38 6.77 -3.98
C ARG A 768 -17.87 6.78 -4.26
N ASN A 769 -18.58 7.81 -3.78
CA ASN A 769 -20.04 7.89 -3.76
C ASN A 769 -20.61 8.88 -4.78
N GLY A 770 -19.86 9.25 -5.82
CA GLY A 770 -20.39 10.03 -6.94
C GLY A 770 -20.78 9.17 -8.14
N MET A 771 -21.60 9.71 -9.05
CA MET A 771 -21.95 9.02 -10.30
C MET A 771 -20.68 8.65 -11.09
N GLY A 772 -20.57 7.39 -11.51
CA GLY A 772 -19.37 6.89 -12.20
C GLY A 772 -18.15 6.63 -11.32
N ALA A 773 -18.17 7.03 -10.05
CA ALA A 773 -17.15 6.65 -9.08
C ALA A 773 -17.33 5.19 -8.66
N THR A 774 -16.21 4.53 -8.37
CA THR A 774 -16.22 3.11 -8.04
C THR A 774 -15.24 2.78 -6.92
N ALA A 775 -15.55 1.68 -6.24
CA ALA A 775 -14.72 1.07 -5.22
C ALA A 775 -14.53 -0.41 -5.58
N VAL A 776 -13.37 -0.98 -5.24
CA VAL A 776 -13.10 -2.40 -5.53
C VAL A 776 -14.15 -3.28 -4.83
N ALA A 777 -14.69 -4.25 -5.57
CA ALA A 777 -15.71 -5.16 -5.06
C ALA A 777 -15.23 -5.98 -3.86
N ALA A 778 -16.18 -6.40 -3.04
CA ALA A 778 -15.96 -7.55 -2.16
C ALA A 778 -15.55 -8.77 -3.01
N TYR A 779 -14.57 -9.51 -2.51
CA TYR A 779 -13.94 -10.69 -3.12
C TYR A 779 -13.19 -10.48 -4.44
N SER A 780 -13.07 -9.25 -4.94
CA SER A 780 -12.25 -8.98 -6.12
C SER A 780 -10.76 -8.90 -5.79
N THR A 781 -9.94 -9.49 -6.67
CA THR A 781 -8.48 -9.40 -6.65
C THR A 781 -7.96 -7.97 -6.84
N ARG A 782 -6.70 -7.73 -6.45
CA ARG A 782 -5.96 -6.49 -6.65
C ARG A 782 -4.82 -6.70 -7.64
N ALA A 783 -4.67 -5.79 -8.60
CA ALA A 783 -3.59 -5.79 -9.60
C ALA A 783 -2.28 -5.27 -9.00
N ARG A 784 -1.80 -5.94 -7.94
CA ARG A 784 -0.60 -5.61 -7.18
C ARG A 784 0.14 -6.89 -6.80
N ALA A 785 1.42 -6.76 -6.44
CA ALA A 785 2.20 -7.87 -5.89
C ALA A 785 1.47 -8.53 -4.71
N GLY A 786 1.58 -9.85 -4.60
CA GLY A 786 0.93 -10.66 -3.57
C GLY A 786 -0.49 -11.16 -3.92
N ALA A 787 -1.07 -10.71 -5.04
CA ALA A 787 -2.42 -11.10 -5.49
C ALA A 787 -3.48 -11.00 -4.37
N ALA A 788 -3.45 -9.88 -3.65
CA ALA A 788 -4.36 -9.60 -2.55
C ALA A 788 -5.83 -9.53 -3.02
N VAL A 789 -6.75 -9.82 -2.12
CA VAL A 789 -8.19 -9.83 -2.35
C VAL A 789 -8.89 -8.91 -1.35
N SER A 790 -9.76 -8.03 -1.86
CA SER A 790 -10.62 -7.17 -1.04
C SER A 790 -11.69 -8.02 -0.34
N THR A 791 -11.56 -8.27 0.96
CA THR A 791 -12.28 -9.37 1.63
C THR A 791 -13.21 -8.89 2.73
N PRO A 792 -14.53 -9.18 2.66
CA PRO A 792 -15.50 -8.99 3.74
C PRO A 792 -15.09 -9.64 5.06
N LEU A 793 -15.24 -8.88 6.16
CA LEU A 793 -14.97 -9.29 7.53
C LEU A 793 -16.18 -9.01 8.42
N THR A 794 -16.30 -9.81 9.47
CA THR A 794 -17.12 -9.43 10.62
C THR A 794 -16.36 -8.37 11.42
N TRP A 795 -17.09 -7.56 12.18
CA TRP A 795 -16.45 -6.53 13.00
C TRP A 795 -15.48 -7.12 14.05
N ASP A 796 -15.75 -8.34 14.54
CA ASP A 796 -14.92 -9.03 15.54
C ASP A 796 -13.64 -9.63 14.95
N GLU A 797 -13.58 -9.83 13.63
CA GLU A 797 -12.36 -10.28 12.94
C GLU A 797 -11.33 -9.15 12.77
N ILE A 798 -11.72 -7.88 12.94
CA ILE A 798 -10.78 -6.77 12.78
C ILE A 798 -9.82 -6.74 13.96
N GLY A 799 -8.54 -7.01 13.67
CA GLY A 799 -7.47 -6.98 14.66
C GLY A 799 -6.09 -6.73 14.05
N PRO A 800 -5.04 -6.60 14.89
CA PRO A 800 -3.70 -6.23 14.44
C PRO A 800 -3.05 -7.28 13.50
N GLY A 801 -3.53 -8.53 13.55
CA GLY A 801 -3.06 -9.65 12.72
C GLY A 801 -3.67 -9.73 11.32
N ILE A 802 -4.82 -9.09 11.06
CA ILE A 802 -5.45 -9.06 9.74
C ILE A 802 -5.19 -7.69 9.10
N ARG A 803 -4.09 -7.61 8.32
CA ARG A 803 -3.71 -6.40 7.57
C ARG A 803 -4.57 -6.22 6.31
N ALA A 804 -4.55 -5.03 5.71
CA ALA A 804 -5.35 -4.67 4.54
C ALA A 804 -5.17 -5.59 3.31
N ASN A 805 -4.04 -6.27 3.18
CA ASN A 805 -3.71 -7.22 2.11
C ASN A 805 -3.51 -8.66 2.61
N HIS A 806 -4.00 -8.99 3.81
CA HIS A 806 -3.82 -10.30 4.43
C HIS A 806 -4.40 -11.45 3.59
N PHE A 807 -5.58 -11.23 3.00
CA PHE A 807 -6.23 -12.22 2.14
C PHE A 807 -5.75 -12.08 0.70
N THR A 808 -5.44 -13.22 0.09
CA THR A 808 -4.90 -13.36 -1.27
C THR A 808 -5.63 -14.47 -2.00
N VAL A 809 -5.41 -14.58 -3.31
CA VAL A 809 -5.90 -15.71 -4.12
C VAL A 809 -5.54 -17.06 -3.51
N ALA A 810 -4.36 -17.17 -2.87
CA ALA A 810 -3.86 -18.43 -2.32
C ALA A 810 -4.53 -18.84 -1.00
N ASN A 811 -4.85 -17.88 -0.12
CA ASN A 811 -5.36 -18.19 1.22
C ASN A 811 -6.87 -17.94 1.41
N LEU A 812 -7.49 -17.05 0.62
CA LEU A 812 -8.88 -16.64 0.85
C LEU A 812 -9.86 -17.81 0.79
N PRO A 813 -9.83 -18.71 -0.23
CA PRO A 813 -10.89 -19.69 -0.27
C PRO A 813 -10.72 -20.78 0.80
N LYS A 814 -9.53 -20.92 1.44
CA LYS A 814 -9.39 -21.70 2.69
C LYS A 814 -10.22 -21.08 3.81
N ARG A 815 -10.20 -19.75 3.95
CA ARG A 815 -11.04 -19.07 4.95
C ARG A 815 -12.52 -19.35 4.70
N LEU A 816 -12.97 -19.25 3.45
CA LEU A 816 -14.39 -19.36 3.11
C LEU A 816 -14.99 -20.72 3.44
N THR A 817 -14.23 -21.83 3.35
CA THR A 817 -14.74 -23.16 3.71
C THR A 817 -15.08 -23.34 5.19
N PHE A 818 -14.57 -22.46 6.06
CA PHE A 818 -14.76 -22.53 7.51
C PHE A 818 -15.65 -21.39 8.06
N LEU A 819 -16.25 -20.60 7.18
CA LEU A 819 -17.26 -19.64 7.58
C LEU A 819 -18.62 -20.33 7.57
N ASP A 820 -19.29 -20.36 8.73
CA ASP A 820 -20.65 -20.90 8.84
C ASP A 820 -21.68 -20.04 8.08
N ARG A 821 -21.34 -18.77 7.84
CA ARG A 821 -22.17 -17.74 7.19
C ARG A 821 -21.30 -16.63 6.59
N ASP A 822 -21.89 -15.86 5.68
CA ASP A 822 -21.25 -14.70 5.09
C ASP A 822 -21.01 -13.59 6.15
N PRO A 823 -19.79 -13.03 6.27
CA PRO A 823 -19.56 -11.88 7.13
C PRO A 823 -20.45 -10.67 6.84
N TRP A 824 -20.96 -10.57 5.62
CA TRP A 824 -21.93 -9.56 5.16
C TRP A 824 -23.33 -10.16 4.96
N GLU A 825 -23.65 -11.27 5.63
CA GLU A 825 -25.00 -11.83 5.66
C GLU A 825 -26.03 -10.74 6.03
N GLY A 826 -27.12 -10.69 5.28
CA GLY A 826 -28.17 -9.67 5.43
C GLY A 826 -27.91 -8.35 4.72
N PHE A 827 -26.73 -8.10 4.14
CA PHE A 827 -26.41 -6.84 3.43
C PHE A 827 -27.44 -6.49 2.35
N ALA A 828 -27.79 -7.44 1.48
CA ALA A 828 -28.68 -7.18 0.35
C ALA A 828 -30.15 -7.02 0.75
N SER A 829 -30.57 -7.57 1.89
CA SER A 829 -31.95 -7.51 2.40
C SER A 829 -32.18 -6.36 3.38
N LEU A 830 -31.12 -5.61 3.72
CA LEU A 830 -31.18 -4.57 4.73
C LEU A 830 -31.66 -3.25 4.10
N GLU A 831 -32.87 -2.85 4.45
CA GLU A 831 -33.49 -1.60 4.00
C GLU A 831 -33.21 -0.48 5.00
N GLN A 832 -32.55 0.59 4.53
CA GLN A 832 -32.16 1.73 5.36
C GLN A 832 -32.29 3.02 4.55
N ALA A 833 -33.02 4.00 5.07
CA ALA A 833 -33.09 5.34 4.48
C ALA A 833 -31.94 6.21 5.02
N LEU A 834 -31.44 7.14 4.20
CA LEU A 834 -30.61 8.22 4.72
C LEU A 834 -31.45 9.10 5.65
N PRO A 835 -30.88 9.61 6.76
CA PRO A 835 -31.63 10.45 7.69
C PRO A 835 -32.06 11.75 7.01
N ASP A 836 -33.27 12.23 7.33
CA ASP A 836 -33.88 13.46 6.77
C ASP A 836 -33.01 14.72 6.97
N THR A 837 -31.99 14.66 7.84
CA THR A 837 -31.01 15.72 8.08
C THR A 837 -29.94 15.86 6.97
N VAL A 838 -29.93 14.98 5.96
CA VAL A 838 -29.06 15.14 4.77
C VAL A 838 -29.81 15.81 3.63
N THR A 839 -30.45 16.95 3.91
CA THR A 839 -30.80 17.98 2.92
C THR A 839 -31.57 19.09 3.64
N SER A 840 -30.90 20.21 3.90
CA SER A 840 -31.41 21.49 3.40
C SER A 840 -30.31 22.52 3.50
N ALA A 841 -29.93 23.11 2.37
CA ALA A 841 -29.47 24.49 2.47
C ALA A 841 -30.62 25.27 3.10
N THR A 842 -30.36 26.07 4.13
CA THR A 842 -31.38 27.00 4.61
C THR A 842 -31.65 27.98 3.47
N VAL A 843 -32.87 27.93 2.90
CA VAL A 843 -33.28 28.82 1.82
C VAL A 843 -34.41 29.75 2.29
N PRO A 844 -34.45 30.99 1.81
CA PRO A 844 -35.54 31.90 2.11
C PRO A 844 -36.83 31.44 1.43
N SER A 845 -37.98 31.82 2.00
CA SER A 845 -39.27 31.54 1.36
C SER A 845 -39.40 32.33 0.06
N LYS A 846 -40.24 31.85 -0.88
CA LYS A 846 -40.56 32.61 -2.10
C LYS A 846 -41.12 34.01 -1.78
N SER A 847 -41.89 34.13 -0.69
CA SER A 847 -42.43 35.40 -0.22
C SER A 847 -41.33 36.36 0.24
N ASP A 848 -40.34 35.87 0.99
CA ASP A 848 -39.19 36.67 1.43
C ASP A 848 -38.36 37.13 0.23
N LEU A 849 -38.09 36.22 -0.73
CA LEU A 849 -37.37 36.56 -1.96
C LEU A 849 -38.12 37.59 -2.80
N ALA A 850 -39.43 37.43 -2.98
CA ALA A 850 -40.25 38.38 -3.72
C ALA A 850 -40.26 39.77 -3.05
N THR A 851 -40.35 39.81 -1.72
CA THR A 851 -40.30 41.05 -0.93
C THR A 851 -38.94 41.72 -1.07
N TYR A 852 -37.86 40.95 -0.95
CA TYR A 852 -36.49 41.42 -1.14
C TYR A 852 -36.27 42.01 -2.54
N TRP A 853 -36.63 41.27 -3.60
CA TRP A 853 -36.43 41.76 -4.98
C TRP A 853 -37.23 43.03 -5.26
N LYS A 854 -38.46 43.18 -4.73
CA LYS A 854 -39.21 44.45 -4.83
C LYS A 854 -38.48 45.63 -4.19
N ALA A 855 -37.73 45.40 -3.10
CA ALA A 855 -37.01 46.45 -2.41
C ALA A 855 -35.76 46.93 -3.18
N VAL A 856 -35.04 46.00 -3.83
CA VAL A 856 -33.71 46.25 -4.42
C VAL A 856 -33.65 46.15 -5.94
N ALA A 857 -34.77 45.92 -6.64
CA ALA A 857 -34.76 45.63 -8.08
C ALA A 857 -34.08 46.72 -8.92
N THR A 858 -34.28 47.99 -8.61
CA THR A 858 -33.65 49.10 -9.35
C THR A 858 -32.13 49.00 -9.30
N GLU A 859 -31.55 48.81 -8.11
CA GLU A 859 -30.12 48.70 -7.91
C GLU A 859 -29.57 47.35 -8.43
N ALA A 860 -30.32 46.27 -8.25
CA ALA A 860 -29.92 44.94 -8.72
C ALA A 860 -29.88 44.86 -10.25
N LEU A 861 -30.88 45.40 -10.93
CA LEU A 861 -30.97 45.37 -12.39
C LEU A 861 -29.85 46.16 -13.07
N ALA A 862 -29.30 47.20 -12.43
CA ALA A 862 -28.11 47.88 -12.94
C ALA A 862 -26.90 46.94 -13.14
N HIS A 863 -26.87 45.80 -12.42
CA HIS A 863 -25.80 44.81 -12.51
C HIS A 863 -26.22 43.49 -13.17
N LEU A 864 -27.51 43.12 -13.05
CA LEU A 864 -28.02 41.81 -13.49
C LEU A 864 -28.75 41.87 -14.84
N ALA A 865 -29.26 43.05 -15.23
CA ALA A 865 -30.09 43.16 -16.41
C ALA A 865 -29.29 42.87 -17.69
N ARG A 866 -29.97 42.31 -18.70
CA ARG A 866 -29.41 42.07 -20.04
C ARG A 866 -28.12 41.24 -20.01
N ARG A 867 -27.97 40.33 -19.05
CA ARG A 867 -26.83 39.40 -18.97
C ARG A 867 -27.32 37.95 -18.93
N PRO A 868 -26.69 37.03 -19.67
CA PRO A 868 -26.96 35.60 -19.52
C PRO A 868 -26.71 35.17 -18.06
N LEU A 869 -27.61 34.35 -17.51
CA LEU A 869 -27.57 33.94 -16.11
C LEU A 869 -27.22 32.46 -15.96
N THR A 870 -26.39 32.17 -14.97
CA THR A 870 -26.30 30.87 -14.32
C THR A 870 -27.13 30.93 -13.03
N LEU A 871 -28.02 29.95 -12.85
CA LEU A 871 -29.02 29.96 -11.79
C LEU A 871 -28.72 28.88 -10.76
N VAL A 872 -28.92 29.19 -9.49
CA VAL A 872 -29.02 28.20 -8.41
C VAL A 872 -30.48 28.13 -7.99
N ARG A 873 -31.07 26.94 -8.05
CA ARG A 873 -32.48 26.70 -7.72
C ARG A 873 -32.62 25.85 -6.48
N HIS A 874 -33.73 26.01 -5.76
CA HIS A 874 -34.11 25.13 -4.65
C HIS A 874 -35.47 24.48 -4.89
N GLU A 875 -35.50 23.20 -5.21
CA GLU A 875 -36.72 22.47 -5.53
C GLU A 875 -36.74 21.14 -4.76
N LYS A 876 -37.89 20.80 -4.16
CA LYS A 876 -38.09 19.52 -3.43
C LYS A 876 -37.03 19.23 -2.36
N GLY A 877 -36.57 20.25 -1.64
CA GLY A 877 -35.58 20.11 -0.56
C GLY A 877 -34.12 20.15 -1.03
N GLU A 878 -33.86 20.21 -2.34
CA GLU A 878 -32.52 20.24 -2.91
C GLU A 878 -32.15 21.62 -3.43
N THR A 879 -30.93 22.09 -3.14
CA THR A 879 -30.36 23.29 -3.76
C THR A 879 -29.27 22.91 -4.75
N PHE A 880 -29.39 23.32 -6.02
CA PHE A 880 -28.49 22.90 -7.09
C PHE A 880 -28.24 23.99 -8.14
N TYR A 881 -27.10 23.93 -8.83
CA TYR A 881 -26.85 24.73 -10.02
C TYR A 881 -27.64 24.17 -11.21
N HIS A 882 -28.42 25.02 -11.88
CA HIS A 882 -29.25 24.62 -13.00
C HIS A 882 -28.40 24.47 -14.28
N GLN A 883 -27.85 23.27 -14.51
CA GLN A 883 -26.98 22.96 -15.66
C GLN A 883 -27.54 21.88 -16.60
N SER A 884 -28.29 20.90 -16.09
CA SER A 884 -28.70 19.70 -16.84
C SER A 884 -30.17 19.30 -16.68
N ARG A 885 -30.94 20.01 -15.85
CA ARG A 885 -32.37 19.75 -15.66
C ARG A 885 -33.17 20.53 -16.70
N PRO A 886 -34.30 20.01 -17.21
CA PRO A 886 -35.21 20.82 -18.02
C PRO A 886 -35.60 22.11 -17.30
N LEU A 887 -35.64 23.22 -18.02
CA LEU A 887 -36.16 24.46 -17.48
C LEU A 887 -37.64 24.27 -17.11
N PRO A 888 -38.09 24.72 -15.92
CA PRO A 888 -39.51 24.77 -15.63
C PRO A 888 -40.19 25.77 -16.57
N PRO A 889 -41.53 25.83 -16.62
CA PRO A 889 -42.24 26.83 -17.40
C PRO A 889 -41.65 28.23 -17.15
N ILE A 890 -41.17 28.86 -18.22
CA ILE A 890 -40.45 30.13 -18.15
C ILE A 890 -41.49 31.25 -18.17
N PRO A 891 -41.58 32.10 -17.12
CA PRO A 891 -42.51 33.22 -17.12
C PRO A 891 -42.22 34.19 -18.26
N LYS A 892 -43.27 34.85 -18.79
CA LYS A 892 -43.18 35.74 -19.96
C LYS A 892 -42.15 36.88 -19.80
N ALA A 893 -41.92 37.34 -18.57
CA ALA A 893 -40.98 38.40 -18.26
C ALA A 893 -39.51 37.90 -18.12
N VAL A 894 -39.27 36.59 -18.18
CA VAL A 894 -37.93 35.99 -18.18
C VAL A 894 -37.55 35.63 -19.61
N HIS A 895 -36.49 36.25 -20.11
CA HIS A 895 -36.08 36.12 -21.50
C HIS A 895 -35.18 34.91 -21.72
N GLN A 896 -35.21 34.38 -22.93
CA GLN A 896 -34.39 33.25 -23.36
C GLN A 896 -33.34 33.69 -24.37
N LEU A 897 -32.14 33.16 -24.26
CA LEU A 897 -31.04 33.34 -25.19
C LEU A 897 -30.52 31.97 -25.61
N ARG A 898 -30.54 31.67 -26.91
CA ARG A 898 -29.88 30.48 -27.45
C ARG A 898 -28.39 30.74 -27.60
N ILE A 899 -27.59 29.84 -27.06
CA ILE A 899 -26.13 29.90 -27.13
C ILE A 899 -25.57 28.59 -27.69
N LYS A 900 -24.50 28.69 -28.46
CA LYS A 900 -23.71 27.50 -28.82
C LYS A 900 -22.83 27.10 -27.63
N LYS A 901 -22.92 25.83 -27.23
CA LYS A 901 -22.08 25.25 -26.19
C LYS A 901 -20.66 25.02 -26.73
N ARG A 902 -19.67 25.07 -25.84
CA ARG A 902 -18.24 24.93 -26.19
C ARG A 902 -17.89 23.52 -26.68
N GLU A 903 -18.64 22.51 -26.23
CA GLU A 903 -18.47 21.08 -26.57
C GLU A 903 -19.29 20.65 -27.80
N GLY A 904 -19.99 21.59 -28.44
CA GLY A 904 -20.96 21.32 -29.51
C GLY A 904 -22.41 21.32 -29.00
N GLY A 905 -23.36 21.66 -29.89
CA GLY A 905 -24.79 21.75 -29.58
C GLY A 905 -25.27 23.14 -29.11
N GLU A 906 -26.59 23.28 -28.98
CA GLU A 906 -27.25 24.51 -28.51
C GLU A 906 -27.71 24.36 -27.04
N GLY A 907 -27.70 25.47 -26.31
CA GLY A 907 -28.25 25.57 -24.96
C GLY A 907 -29.03 26.87 -24.79
N THR A 908 -29.99 26.87 -23.87
CA THR A 908 -30.76 28.08 -23.51
C THR A 908 -30.18 28.67 -22.23
N ARG A 909 -29.88 29.96 -22.25
CA ARG A 909 -29.64 30.77 -21.05
C ARG A 909 -30.80 31.72 -20.82
N LEU A 910 -31.05 32.02 -19.55
CA LEU A 910 -32.06 32.99 -19.16
C LEU A 910 -31.43 34.33 -18.85
N TRP A 911 -32.19 35.40 -19.05
CA TRP A 911 -31.82 36.75 -18.63
C TRP A 911 -33.07 37.56 -18.28
N VAL A 912 -32.89 38.66 -17.56
CA VAL A 912 -33.97 39.54 -17.09
C VAL A 912 -33.60 40.99 -17.34
N ASP A 913 -34.59 41.87 -17.36
CA ASP A 913 -34.42 43.33 -17.49
C ASP A 913 -35.46 44.15 -16.70
N SER A 914 -36.27 43.47 -15.88
CA SER A 914 -37.40 44.05 -15.16
C SER A 914 -37.58 43.39 -13.79
N LEU A 915 -38.33 44.06 -12.91
CA LEU A 915 -38.74 43.49 -11.62
C LEU A 915 -39.58 42.23 -11.84
N GLU A 916 -40.49 42.26 -12.81
CA GLU A 916 -41.32 41.13 -13.20
C GLU A 916 -40.45 39.93 -13.64
N GLY A 917 -39.34 40.18 -14.34
CA GLY A 917 -38.36 39.14 -14.67
C GLY A 917 -37.70 38.54 -13.44
N LEU A 918 -37.25 39.36 -12.48
CA LEU A 918 -36.68 38.87 -11.22
C LEU A 918 -37.69 38.06 -10.39
N LEU A 919 -38.94 38.51 -10.31
CA LEU A 919 -40.02 37.76 -9.64
C LEU A 919 -40.34 36.46 -10.38
N GLY A 920 -40.29 36.46 -11.72
CA GLY A 920 -40.42 35.26 -12.52
C GLY A 920 -39.32 34.23 -12.22
N LEU A 921 -38.08 34.66 -11.94
CA LEU A 921 -37.03 33.74 -11.48
C LEU A 921 -37.37 33.11 -10.11
N VAL A 922 -38.00 33.86 -9.19
CA VAL A 922 -38.48 33.31 -7.90
C VAL A 922 -39.56 32.26 -8.11
N ASP A 923 -40.48 32.49 -9.05
CA ASP A 923 -41.51 31.50 -9.40
C ASP A 923 -40.89 30.20 -9.90
N MET A 924 -39.78 30.32 -10.64
CA MET A 924 -38.93 29.22 -11.09
C MET A 924 -38.00 28.65 -10.00
N ASP A 925 -38.23 28.94 -8.72
CA ASP A 925 -37.43 28.45 -7.58
C ASP A 925 -35.97 28.91 -7.57
N VAL A 926 -35.63 29.99 -8.27
CA VAL A 926 -34.27 30.54 -8.27
C VAL A 926 -33.99 31.25 -6.96
N ILE A 927 -32.87 30.90 -6.33
CA ILE A 927 -32.37 31.49 -5.09
C ILE A 927 -31.14 32.37 -5.34
N GLU A 928 -30.16 31.88 -6.11
CA GLU A 928 -28.96 32.65 -6.44
C GLU A 928 -28.86 32.91 -7.95
N ILE A 929 -28.45 34.13 -8.29
CA ILE A 929 -28.26 34.62 -9.66
C ILE A 929 -26.78 34.92 -9.89
N HIS A 930 -26.21 34.32 -10.93
CA HIS A 930 -24.80 34.45 -11.29
C HIS A 930 -24.70 34.95 -12.74
N PRO A 931 -24.58 36.27 -12.98
CA PRO A 931 -24.53 36.83 -14.33
C PRO A 931 -23.19 36.53 -15.01
N TRP A 932 -23.21 36.46 -16.34
CA TRP A 932 -21.99 36.46 -17.14
C TRP A 932 -21.35 37.85 -17.15
N GLY A 933 -20.03 37.88 -17.31
CA GLY A 933 -19.26 39.12 -17.51
C GLY A 933 -19.43 39.76 -18.90
N ALA A 934 -20.47 39.36 -19.66
CA ALA A 934 -20.84 39.95 -20.94
C ALA A 934 -22.36 40.17 -21.00
N THR A 935 -22.81 41.10 -21.84
CA THR A 935 -24.23 41.34 -22.09
C THR A 935 -24.80 40.36 -23.11
N VAL A 936 -26.13 40.27 -23.19
CA VAL A 936 -26.84 39.46 -24.21
C VAL A 936 -26.63 39.99 -25.63
N ASP A 937 -26.22 41.26 -25.76
CA ASP A 937 -25.97 41.90 -27.05
C ASP A 937 -24.58 41.55 -27.60
N GLN A 938 -23.61 41.32 -26.71
CA GLN A 938 -22.21 41.02 -27.05
C GLN A 938 -21.67 39.84 -26.25
N ILE A 939 -22.33 38.69 -26.35
CA ILE A 939 -22.07 37.52 -25.49
C ILE A 939 -20.64 36.96 -25.57
N GLU A 940 -19.89 37.26 -26.64
CA GLU A 940 -18.52 36.79 -26.85
C GLU A 940 -17.45 37.82 -26.45
N ARG A 941 -17.86 39.04 -26.08
CA ARG A 941 -16.99 40.17 -25.71
C ARG A 941 -17.35 40.64 -24.29
N PRO A 942 -16.63 40.18 -23.26
CA PRO A 942 -16.91 40.58 -21.88
C PRO A 942 -16.67 42.08 -21.66
N ASP A 943 -17.55 42.69 -20.87
CA ASP A 943 -17.50 44.08 -20.41
C ASP A 943 -17.19 44.19 -18.90
N MET A 944 -16.88 43.05 -18.27
CA MET A 944 -16.62 42.96 -16.83
C MET A 944 -15.62 41.85 -16.52
N LEU A 945 -14.51 42.21 -15.86
CA LEU A 945 -13.63 41.26 -15.18
C LEU A 945 -13.98 41.16 -13.70
N VAL A 946 -13.71 39.99 -13.12
CA VAL A 946 -13.92 39.71 -11.70
C VAL A 946 -12.71 38.98 -11.15
N PHE A 947 -12.19 39.45 -10.01
CA PHE A 947 -11.18 38.74 -9.22
C PHE A 947 -11.76 38.37 -7.86
N GLY A 948 -11.92 37.07 -7.59
CA GLY A 948 -12.36 36.57 -6.30
C GLY A 948 -11.20 36.46 -5.31
N LEU A 949 -11.30 37.13 -4.17
CA LEU A 949 -10.34 37.06 -3.09
C LEU A 949 -10.93 36.15 -2.00
N ASP A 950 -10.60 34.86 -2.09
CA ASP A 950 -11.11 33.83 -1.20
C ASP A 950 -10.09 33.49 -0.11
N PRO A 951 -10.37 33.77 1.17
CA PRO A 951 -9.48 33.40 2.25
C PRO A 951 -9.43 31.87 2.39
N GLY A 952 -8.22 31.30 2.30
CA GLY A 952 -7.97 29.92 2.69
C GLY A 952 -8.05 29.73 4.21
N ASP A 953 -8.07 28.48 4.67
CA ASP A 953 -8.10 28.18 6.09
C ASP A 953 -6.88 28.80 6.80
N GLY A 954 -7.14 29.57 7.87
CA GLY A 954 -6.12 30.30 8.62
C GLY A 954 -5.74 31.69 8.09
N VAL A 955 -6.39 32.18 7.03
CA VAL A 955 -6.22 33.55 6.53
C VAL A 955 -7.12 34.51 7.31
N ASP A 956 -6.53 35.54 7.92
CA ASP A 956 -7.29 36.58 8.61
C ASP A 956 -7.95 37.56 7.62
N TRP A 957 -9.07 38.16 8.03
CA TRP A 957 -9.81 39.09 7.19
C TRP A 957 -9.05 40.39 6.90
N GLY A 958 -8.17 40.82 7.81
CA GLY A 958 -7.29 41.97 7.58
C GLY A 958 -6.39 41.72 6.37
N PHE A 959 -5.88 40.50 6.20
CA PHE A 959 -5.13 40.13 5.02
C PHE A 959 -5.97 40.11 3.74
N VAL A 960 -7.25 39.75 3.80
CA VAL A 960 -8.16 39.88 2.64
C VAL A 960 -8.27 41.33 2.19
N ILE A 961 -8.43 42.27 3.14
CA ILE A 961 -8.49 43.71 2.87
C ILE A 961 -7.16 44.23 2.32
N GLU A 962 -6.03 43.83 2.92
CA GLU A 962 -4.69 44.16 2.43
C GLU A 962 -4.53 43.73 0.96
N THR A 963 -4.98 42.51 0.65
CA THR A 963 -4.91 41.95 -0.71
C THR A 963 -5.82 42.69 -1.67
N ALA A 964 -7.03 43.05 -1.26
CA ALA A 964 -7.95 43.85 -2.06
C ALA A 964 -7.33 45.20 -2.44
N ARG A 965 -6.64 45.86 -1.50
CA ARG A 965 -5.92 47.12 -1.76
C ARG A 965 -4.76 46.91 -2.73
N ARG A 966 -3.98 45.83 -2.58
CA ARG A 966 -2.89 45.51 -3.51
C ARG A 966 -3.41 45.21 -4.92
N MET A 967 -4.53 44.50 -5.03
CA MET A 967 -5.19 44.25 -6.31
C MET A 967 -5.67 45.56 -6.94
N ARG A 968 -6.28 46.46 -6.15
CA ARG A 968 -6.67 47.81 -6.60
C ARG A 968 -5.48 48.58 -7.17
N THR A 969 -4.37 48.65 -6.43
CA THR A 969 -3.17 49.35 -6.89
C THR A 969 -2.60 48.76 -8.18
N LEU A 970 -2.64 47.42 -8.33
CA LEU A 970 -2.23 46.77 -9.57
C LEU A 970 -3.15 47.17 -10.74
N LEU A 971 -4.46 47.14 -10.54
CA LEU A 971 -5.44 47.51 -11.56
C LEU A 971 -5.34 49.00 -11.93
N ASP A 972 -5.19 49.89 -10.94
CA ASP A 972 -4.98 51.32 -11.18
C ASP A 972 -3.72 51.57 -12.02
N SER A 973 -2.66 50.77 -11.84
CA SER A 973 -1.43 50.87 -12.64
C SER A 973 -1.60 50.42 -14.09
N GLU A 974 -2.64 49.65 -14.38
CA GLU A 974 -3.04 49.24 -15.74
C GLU A 974 -4.10 50.20 -16.33
N GLY A 975 -4.47 51.26 -15.60
CA GLY A 975 -5.52 52.19 -16.00
C GLY A 975 -6.94 51.64 -15.84
N LEU A 976 -7.12 50.59 -15.04
CA LEU A 976 -8.41 49.91 -14.85
C LEU A 976 -9.09 50.35 -13.56
N GLU A 977 -10.30 50.89 -13.67
CA GLU A 977 -11.12 51.22 -12.52
C GLU A 977 -11.68 49.94 -11.87
N SER A 978 -11.76 49.91 -10.54
CA SER A 978 -12.23 48.73 -9.82
C SER A 978 -13.07 49.04 -8.59
N TRP A 979 -14.00 48.12 -8.28
CA TRP A 979 -14.99 48.26 -7.21
C TRP A 979 -15.14 46.97 -6.39
N PRO A 980 -15.16 47.04 -5.05
CA PRO A 980 -15.30 45.86 -4.21
C PRO A 980 -16.77 45.44 -4.06
N LYS A 981 -16.99 44.12 -4.07
CA LYS A 981 -18.31 43.50 -3.87
C LYS A 981 -18.20 42.33 -2.91
N LEU A 982 -18.92 42.39 -1.79
CA LEU A 982 -19.02 41.29 -0.85
C LEU A 982 -19.70 40.09 -1.51
N THR A 983 -19.28 38.87 -1.14
CA THR A 983 -19.80 37.64 -1.77
C THR A 983 -21.04 37.06 -1.09
N GLY A 984 -21.37 37.50 0.13
CA GLY A 984 -22.30 36.79 1.02
C GLY A 984 -21.76 35.43 1.49
N GLY A 985 -20.49 35.12 1.17
CA GLY A 985 -19.81 33.86 1.46
C GLY A 985 -18.56 34.10 2.31
N LYS A 986 -17.41 33.57 1.89
CA LYS A 986 -16.16 33.67 2.64
C LYS A 986 -15.27 34.86 2.24
N GLY A 987 -15.43 35.41 1.03
CA GLY A 987 -14.48 36.38 0.45
C GLY A 987 -15.11 37.67 -0.08
N VAL A 988 -14.32 38.40 -0.89
CA VAL A 988 -14.73 39.62 -1.62
C VAL A 988 -14.39 39.46 -3.10
N HIS A 989 -15.19 40.03 -3.99
CA HIS A 989 -14.87 40.14 -5.41
C HIS A 989 -14.41 41.56 -5.73
N ILE A 990 -13.37 41.69 -6.56
CA ILE A 990 -12.97 42.96 -7.17
C ILE A 990 -13.54 42.97 -8.59
N MET A 991 -14.49 43.87 -8.83
CA MET A 991 -15.21 44.03 -10.09
C MET A 991 -14.49 45.10 -10.92
N VAL A 992 -14.21 44.82 -12.19
CA VAL A 992 -13.43 45.71 -13.07
C VAL A 992 -14.20 45.87 -14.38
N PRO A 993 -14.95 46.98 -14.55
CA PRO A 993 -15.55 47.30 -15.83
C PRO A 993 -14.47 47.46 -16.91
N VAL A 994 -14.69 46.87 -18.07
CA VAL A 994 -13.77 46.96 -19.21
C VAL A 994 -14.56 47.23 -20.48
N GLU A 995 -13.92 47.86 -21.46
CA GLU A 995 -14.50 47.94 -22.81
C GLU A 995 -14.59 46.53 -23.41
N PRO A 996 -15.64 46.20 -24.18
CA PRO A 996 -15.82 44.88 -24.77
C PRO A 996 -14.98 44.69 -26.06
N ASP A 997 -13.69 45.02 -25.98
CA ASP A 997 -12.73 44.95 -27.08
C ASP A 997 -12.05 43.57 -27.18
N LEU A 998 -11.85 42.89 -26.06
CA LEU A 998 -11.28 41.54 -25.97
C LEU A 998 -12.32 40.43 -26.08
N ASP A 999 -11.94 39.29 -26.63
CA ASP A 999 -12.75 38.07 -26.55
C ASP A 999 -12.55 37.34 -25.21
N TRP A 1000 -13.34 36.30 -24.95
CA TRP A 1000 -13.24 35.53 -23.71
C TRP A 1000 -11.89 34.86 -23.48
N ASN A 1001 -11.15 34.45 -24.51
CA ASN A 1001 -9.83 33.82 -24.33
C ASN A 1001 -8.78 34.89 -23.99
N GLU A 1002 -8.80 36.02 -24.68
CA GLU A 1002 -7.92 37.16 -24.42
C GLU A 1002 -8.13 37.70 -23.00
N THR A 1003 -9.38 37.91 -22.62
CA THR A 1003 -9.82 38.29 -21.27
C THR A 1003 -9.34 37.30 -20.20
N HIS A 1004 -9.47 36.00 -20.48
CA HIS A 1004 -9.04 34.95 -19.55
C HIS A 1004 -7.52 34.96 -19.34
N LEU A 1005 -6.75 35.15 -20.41
CA LEU A 1005 -5.29 35.23 -20.34
C LEU A 1005 -4.82 36.50 -19.64
N TYR A 1006 -5.47 37.65 -19.92
CA TYR A 1006 -5.13 38.92 -19.29
C TYR A 1006 -5.41 38.92 -17.79
N SER A 1007 -6.59 38.44 -17.38
CA SER A 1007 -6.90 38.30 -15.95
C SER A 1007 -5.99 37.28 -15.23
N ARG A 1008 -5.54 36.21 -15.91
CA ARG A 1008 -4.53 35.31 -15.34
C ARG A 1008 -3.23 36.05 -15.04
N ASP A 1009 -2.72 36.82 -16.00
CA ASP A 1009 -1.46 37.55 -15.87
C ASP A 1009 -1.50 38.48 -14.65
N LEU A 1010 -2.56 39.28 -14.49
CA LEU A 1010 -2.74 40.17 -13.35
C LEU A 1010 -2.76 39.40 -12.00
N ALA A 1011 -3.50 38.28 -11.94
CA ALA A 1011 -3.56 37.46 -10.73
C ALA A 1011 -2.19 36.83 -10.41
N GLU A 1012 -1.45 36.35 -11.41
CA GLU A 1012 -0.12 35.75 -11.25
C GLU A 1012 0.92 36.79 -10.85
N ARG A 1013 0.86 38.01 -11.39
CA ARG A 1013 1.72 39.13 -10.98
C ARG A 1013 1.52 39.47 -9.52
N LEU A 1014 0.28 39.59 -9.05
CA LEU A 1014 0.01 39.82 -7.62
C LEU A 1014 0.51 38.64 -6.77
N ALA A 1015 0.23 37.41 -7.18
CA ALA A 1015 0.66 36.22 -6.44
C ALA A 1015 2.19 36.08 -6.36
N ALA A 1016 2.92 36.49 -7.40
CA ALA A 1016 4.37 36.48 -7.43
C ALA A 1016 5.02 37.43 -6.41
N THR A 1017 4.30 38.46 -5.93
CA THR A 1017 4.81 39.38 -4.90
C THR A 1017 4.94 38.72 -3.52
N ALA A 1018 4.16 37.68 -3.25
CA ALA A 1018 4.20 36.91 -2.01
C ALA A 1018 3.67 35.47 -2.23
N PRO A 1019 4.43 34.58 -2.89
CA PRO A 1019 3.99 33.22 -3.26
C PRO A 1019 3.64 32.32 -2.05
N GLU A 1020 4.18 32.66 -0.88
CA GLU A 1020 3.90 32.05 0.40
C GLU A 1020 2.58 32.52 1.02
N ARG A 1021 2.02 33.65 0.57
CA ARG A 1021 0.73 34.20 1.04
C ARG A 1021 -0.40 34.07 0.00
N TYR A 1022 -0.08 33.93 -1.29
CA TYR A 1022 -1.05 33.85 -2.39
C TYR A 1022 -1.02 32.54 -3.15
N VAL A 1023 -2.16 32.18 -3.76
CA VAL A 1023 -2.27 31.09 -4.72
C VAL A 1023 -3.28 31.44 -5.83
N THR A 1024 -2.94 31.16 -7.08
CA THR A 1024 -3.82 31.35 -8.25
C THR A 1024 -4.36 30.02 -8.81
N ALA A 1025 -3.91 28.90 -8.28
CA ALA A 1025 -4.40 27.57 -8.62
C ALA A 1025 -5.64 27.21 -7.80
N ALA A 1026 -6.71 26.78 -8.49
CA ALA A 1026 -7.96 26.40 -7.83
C ALA A 1026 -7.88 25.13 -6.95
N ALA A 1027 -6.74 24.43 -6.96
CA ALA A 1027 -6.53 23.25 -6.14
C ALA A 1027 -6.57 23.60 -4.65
N TYR A 1028 -7.61 23.14 -3.95
CA TYR A 1028 -7.86 23.42 -2.53
C TYR A 1028 -6.69 23.08 -1.62
N ASP A 1029 -5.91 22.08 -1.98
CA ASP A 1029 -4.73 21.66 -1.24
C ASP A 1029 -3.67 22.76 -1.18
N LYS A 1030 -3.60 23.65 -2.18
CA LYS A 1030 -2.65 24.77 -2.23
C LYS A 1030 -3.13 25.99 -1.44
N ARG A 1031 -4.33 25.99 -0.87
CA ARG A 1031 -4.92 27.14 -0.16
C ARG A 1031 -4.56 27.24 1.34
N PRO A 1032 -4.04 26.19 2.00
CA PRO A 1032 -3.30 26.22 3.27
C PRO A 1032 -2.69 27.55 3.73
N GLY A 1033 -3.31 28.37 4.59
CA GLY A 1033 -2.70 29.62 5.07
C GLY A 1033 -2.42 30.68 3.98
N ARG A 1034 -3.02 30.52 2.80
CA ARG A 1034 -2.85 31.40 1.64
C ARG A 1034 -4.20 31.87 1.11
N LEU A 1035 -4.23 33.09 0.61
CA LEU A 1035 -5.41 33.66 -0.04
C LEU A 1035 -5.44 33.20 -1.50
N PHE A 1036 -6.57 32.62 -1.91
CA PHE A 1036 -6.80 32.21 -3.29
C PHE A 1036 -7.32 33.40 -4.11
N ILE A 1037 -6.55 33.78 -5.13
CA ILE A 1037 -6.93 34.82 -6.10
C ILE A 1037 -7.60 34.10 -7.27
N ASP A 1038 -8.92 34.04 -7.24
CA ASP A 1038 -9.74 33.46 -8.28
C ASP A 1038 -9.88 34.41 -9.47
N TRP A 1039 -9.32 34.03 -10.61
CA TRP A 1039 -9.47 34.72 -11.89
C TRP A 1039 -10.26 33.85 -12.89
N LEU A 1040 -10.69 32.64 -12.49
CA LEU A 1040 -11.29 31.64 -13.38
C LEU A 1040 -12.70 32.01 -13.84
N CYS A 1041 -13.37 32.93 -13.14
CA CYS A 1041 -14.67 33.46 -13.55
C CYS A 1041 -14.60 34.31 -14.83
N ASN A 1042 -13.41 34.70 -15.29
CA ASN A 1042 -13.20 35.49 -16.51
C ASN A 1042 -13.05 34.59 -17.74
N SER A 1043 -13.94 33.61 -17.88
CA SER A 1043 -13.94 32.62 -18.96
C SER A 1043 -15.36 32.43 -19.44
N ARG A 1044 -15.54 32.14 -20.74
CA ARG A 1044 -16.88 31.97 -21.33
C ARG A 1044 -17.72 30.96 -20.55
N GLY A 1045 -18.87 31.41 -20.03
CA GLY A 1045 -19.81 30.59 -19.27
C GLY A 1045 -19.41 30.26 -17.83
N LYS A 1046 -18.27 30.75 -17.35
CA LYS A 1046 -17.94 30.80 -15.92
C LYS A 1046 -18.49 32.10 -15.34
N THR A 1047 -18.96 32.03 -14.10
CA THR A 1047 -19.69 33.14 -13.47
C THR A 1047 -19.27 33.32 -12.03
N ALA A 1048 -19.36 34.55 -11.57
CA ALA A 1048 -19.34 34.92 -10.16
C ALA A 1048 -20.77 35.19 -9.67
N VAL A 1049 -21.01 35.07 -8.36
CA VAL A 1049 -22.30 35.48 -7.77
C VAL A 1049 -22.59 36.94 -8.11
N GLY A 1050 -23.81 37.26 -8.53
CA GLY A 1050 -24.21 38.60 -8.96
C GLY A 1050 -24.27 39.61 -7.83
N ALA A 1051 -24.29 40.91 -8.14
CA ALA A 1051 -24.64 41.92 -7.15
C ALA A 1051 -26.11 41.77 -6.75
N TYR A 1052 -26.39 41.96 -5.46
CA TYR A 1052 -27.69 41.75 -4.82
C TYR A 1052 -28.24 40.32 -4.88
N SER A 1053 -27.46 39.33 -5.35
CA SER A 1053 -27.91 37.93 -5.32
C SER A 1053 -27.93 37.39 -3.89
N PRO A 1054 -29.02 36.76 -3.42
CA PRO A 1054 -29.07 35.98 -2.19
C PRO A 1054 -28.12 34.78 -2.22
N ARG A 1055 -27.85 34.23 -1.04
CA ARG A 1055 -27.12 32.97 -0.83
C ARG A 1055 -27.98 31.97 -0.05
N ALA A 1056 -27.99 30.72 -0.50
CA ALA A 1056 -28.66 29.61 0.20
C ALA A 1056 -27.86 29.16 1.44
N ARG A 1057 -27.83 30.00 2.47
CA ARG A 1057 -27.06 29.84 3.70
C ARG A 1057 -27.86 30.37 4.90
N PRO A 1058 -27.56 29.91 6.14
CA PRO A 1058 -28.16 30.47 7.35
C PRO A 1058 -28.04 32.00 7.38
N GLY A 1059 -29.15 32.68 7.68
CA GLY A 1059 -29.23 34.15 7.71
C GLY A 1059 -29.37 34.82 6.34
N PHE A 1060 -29.42 34.05 5.25
CA PHE A 1060 -29.64 34.52 3.87
C PHE A 1060 -28.80 35.76 3.49
N PRO A 1061 -27.47 35.69 3.63
CA PRO A 1061 -26.61 36.78 3.26
C PRO A 1061 -26.72 37.05 1.75
N ILE A 1062 -26.47 38.28 1.34
CA ILE A 1062 -26.47 38.67 -0.07
C ILE A 1062 -25.05 39.06 -0.51
N ALA A 1063 -24.77 38.90 -1.80
CA ALA A 1063 -23.61 39.52 -2.41
C ALA A 1063 -23.92 41.00 -2.65
N ALA A 1064 -23.13 41.93 -2.09
CA ALA A 1064 -23.47 43.35 -2.07
C ALA A 1064 -22.31 44.23 -2.54
N PRO A 1065 -22.53 45.17 -3.48
CA PRO A 1065 -21.57 46.21 -3.81
C PRO A 1065 -21.31 47.11 -2.60
N ILE A 1066 -20.05 47.47 -2.35
CA ILE A 1066 -19.65 48.36 -1.25
C ILE A 1066 -18.64 49.40 -1.74
N SER A 1067 -18.38 50.45 -0.96
CA SER A 1067 -17.28 51.37 -1.25
C SER A 1067 -15.95 50.79 -0.78
N TRP A 1068 -14.84 51.29 -1.33
CA TRP A 1068 -13.50 50.98 -0.83
C TRP A 1068 -13.35 51.33 0.65
N GLU A 1069 -13.87 52.48 1.08
CA GLU A 1069 -13.88 52.91 2.48
C GLU A 1069 -14.60 51.91 3.39
N GLN A 1070 -15.77 51.40 2.98
CA GLN A 1070 -16.50 50.39 3.75
C GLN A 1070 -15.70 49.08 3.89
N LEU A 1071 -15.01 48.65 2.83
CA LEU A 1071 -14.15 47.46 2.89
C LEU A 1071 -12.97 47.70 3.85
N GLU A 1072 -12.32 48.86 3.75
CA GLU A 1072 -11.17 49.25 4.57
C GLU A 1072 -11.52 49.43 6.06
N GLN A 1073 -12.77 49.80 6.37
CA GLN A 1073 -13.31 49.82 7.73
C GLN A 1073 -13.61 48.43 8.31
N GLY A 1074 -13.32 47.35 7.56
CA GLY A 1074 -13.40 45.99 8.08
C GLY A 1074 -14.71 45.25 7.79
N MET A 1075 -15.57 45.79 6.92
CA MET A 1075 -16.87 45.19 6.59
C MET A 1075 -16.70 43.74 6.11
N ARG A 1076 -17.44 42.82 6.75
CA ARG A 1076 -17.32 41.37 6.53
C ARG A 1076 -18.16 40.90 5.33
N SER A 1077 -17.78 39.76 4.77
CA SER A 1077 -18.39 39.17 3.56
C SER A 1077 -19.91 38.94 3.63
N ASN A 1078 -20.49 38.81 4.82
CA ASN A 1078 -21.91 38.55 5.08
C ASN A 1078 -22.62 39.73 5.77
N ALA A 1079 -22.10 40.96 5.64
CA ALA A 1079 -22.64 42.15 6.32
C ALA A 1079 -24.08 42.51 5.95
N PHE A 1080 -24.59 42.03 4.81
CA PHE A 1080 -25.94 42.28 4.34
C PHE A 1080 -26.70 40.98 4.12
N THR A 1081 -28.01 41.03 4.32
CA THR A 1081 -28.92 39.89 4.15
C THR A 1081 -30.14 40.31 3.35
N ILE A 1082 -31.00 39.36 2.97
CA ILE A 1082 -32.26 39.71 2.31
C ILE A 1082 -33.20 40.54 3.21
N PHE A 1083 -33.02 40.45 4.53
CA PHE A 1083 -33.80 41.21 5.51
C PHE A 1083 -33.19 42.58 5.83
N GLN A 1084 -31.89 42.74 5.56
CA GLN A 1084 -31.15 43.98 5.77
C GLN A 1084 -30.26 44.26 4.56
N PRO A 1085 -30.85 44.67 3.43
CA PRO A 1085 -30.08 45.05 2.24
C PRO A 1085 -29.28 46.35 2.46
N PRO A 1086 -28.27 46.63 1.63
CA PRO A 1086 -27.58 47.90 1.62
C PRO A 1086 -28.56 49.07 1.43
N PRO A 1087 -28.34 50.21 2.09
CA PRO A 1087 -29.16 51.39 1.89
C PRO A 1087 -29.08 51.84 0.42
N ARG A 1088 -30.22 52.31 -0.12
CA ARG A 1088 -30.27 52.87 -1.49
C ARG A 1088 -29.23 53.98 -1.63
N ARG A 1089 -28.28 53.81 -2.56
CA ARG A 1089 -27.38 54.90 -2.94
C ARG A 1089 -28.23 55.93 -3.68
N LYS A 1090 -28.28 57.16 -3.15
CA LYS A 1090 -28.91 58.30 -3.82
C LYS A 1090 -28.12 58.71 -5.05
#